data_AF-A0A7V2V1C6-F1
#
_entry.id   AF-A0A7V2V1C6-F1
#
_cell.length_a   1.000
_cell.length_b   1.000
_cell.length_c   1.000
_cell.angle_alpha   90.00
_cell.angle_beta   90.00
_cell.angle_gamma   90.00
#
_symmetry.space_group_name_H-M   'P 1'
#
loop_
_entity.id
_entity.type
_entity.pdbx_description
1 polymer ?
#
loop_
_entity_poly.entity_id
_entity_poly.type
_entity_poly.pdbx_seq_one_letter_code
_entity_poly.pdbx_strand_id
1 'polypeptide(L)'
;MDDAAALARFRADGSPEAFRVLVDRHAPMVYAACRRGLGGDAARAEDAAQAVFVVLARKAASVRDASALGPWLFRTAGFVVRTMRREEERRRRREVEAAARLRREREGSMRPAEEAAWRRALPHLNDAVAGLRAAQQAAVVMHYLEGRPQREVAAALGCSEEAVKKRLAYGLAKMRAYFLRRGVAVTAALVAVGMRAEAAVAAPATLVSGCLAAVSGAGAASGALSAVPEGVLKMMFWAKLKTAAILGGGALLAATGAGVAVAAMDAPGRKPAARPPLLAQAAIPPPVANAAASEAVETDEFNGPLAGWLDLRKDFGAAGDGKADDTDALQKALDALRPQDAKQKVLYLPPGTYRVTRTLRALREKHAESTGITLVGEDPARTTIRWDGPADGVLVQWGAWYSKFSRLTLDGAGKAKVALYFGDAFSTANEVSDCVFQNAAVGIQAGRNETQGQAECAVLRCRFLRCSQAGFLTQNWNSLDWWFWRCLFEDCRRGATNEPGCGNFHVYESVFRRSTDADVFIGNLGYFSCVRNVSVGSRMFFSTGWGHSQGAQVTLQANVILSPRPLEDKGAVLFLGNPGPFLLIDNVIAGLPPDAKPPVQMGSSIHNGELVMVGNAIAAQSPVKILSKDVRFVNLDTRAAAAVPAGAAVADPAVAPPRVARPVIEIPAGAKAEIIQQAIDAASKEAGRRPVVHLPRGTYRIDKPLVLPPGSDVQLVGDGLHNATKLEGAGADPVIRIAGPSRAAVRNLEIAAGSRADGATAILVENADQPGARIHVEQGKGLGYGYGFELDGLDEALVTLHNTDHNGMRVAGGPRSAKGAKTAAQVCLFQGASSRGGGDPAPRIYQVEKGGRLLVRDTWYEGNPEHFLHLTDAGEFAYVGGHVATAKAKGHNVAEGAVAPVEVAGFRGRVLLSQISANNAHLRVRGENPGLKMLLLGWTPYPDTGFHVDPGKGAVGVVGCRQNAKTAPASVPIPDAGRTDPAFVAEMLETLRTRLPALPAAQRPGATCVTFHRVMANGKTGFRIASR
;
A
#
# COMPACT_ATOMS: atom_id res chain seq x y z
N MET A 1 19.85 -57.45 1.62
CA MET A 1 18.53 -56.79 1.49
C MET A 1 18.72 -55.50 0.69
N ASP A 2 17.97 -55.31 -0.39
CA ASP A 2 17.98 -54.08 -1.18
C ASP A 2 17.04 -53.02 -0.55
N ASP A 3 17.03 -51.80 -1.07
CA ASP A 3 16.24 -50.70 -0.49
C ASP A 3 14.74 -50.93 -0.57
N ALA A 4 14.27 -51.62 -1.62
CA ALA A 4 12.87 -51.94 -1.81
C ALA A 4 12.38 -52.95 -0.77
N ALA A 5 13.12 -54.04 -0.57
CA ALA A 5 12.81 -55.03 0.45
C ALA A 5 12.96 -54.47 1.87
N ALA A 6 13.98 -53.64 2.12
CA ALA A 6 14.21 -53.03 3.43
C ALA A 6 13.13 -51.99 3.79
N LEU A 7 12.71 -51.16 2.84
CA LEU A 7 11.65 -50.16 3.05
C LEU A 7 10.26 -50.80 3.15
N ALA A 8 9.98 -51.84 2.36
CA ALA A 8 8.73 -52.58 2.44
C ALA A 8 8.60 -53.33 3.77
N ARG A 9 9.67 -54.01 4.21
CA ARG A 9 9.70 -54.70 5.50
C ARG A 9 9.55 -53.71 6.66
N PHE A 10 10.34 -52.63 6.68
CA PHE A 10 10.22 -51.60 7.71
C PHE A 10 8.83 -50.96 7.78
N ARG A 11 8.12 -50.82 6.66
CA ARG A 11 6.70 -50.36 6.66
C ARG A 11 5.73 -51.35 7.27
N ALA A 12 5.95 -52.63 7.02
CA ALA A 12 5.02 -53.68 7.38
C ALA A 12 5.07 -53.96 8.88
N ASP A 13 6.27 -54.03 9.47
CA ASP A 13 6.46 -54.49 10.85
C ASP A 13 7.37 -53.59 11.70
N GLY A 14 7.92 -52.50 11.14
CA GLY A 14 8.84 -51.63 11.87
C GLY A 14 10.21 -52.26 12.18
N SER A 15 10.59 -53.35 11.49
CA SER A 15 11.81 -54.14 11.78
C SER A 15 13.07 -53.25 11.93
N PRO A 16 13.72 -53.27 13.11
CA PRO A 16 14.96 -52.53 13.35
C PRO A 16 16.10 -52.98 12.42
N GLU A 17 16.13 -54.26 12.04
CA GLU A 17 17.12 -54.81 11.11
C GLU A 17 16.93 -54.25 9.70
N ALA A 18 15.69 -54.10 9.25
CA ALA A 18 15.37 -53.49 7.97
C ALA A 18 15.68 -51.98 7.97
N PHE A 19 15.38 -51.28 9.07
CA PHE A 19 15.74 -49.87 9.22
C PHE A 19 17.25 -49.66 9.23
N ARG A 20 18.01 -50.55 9.87
CA ARG A 20 19.48 -50.53 9.87
C ARG A 20 20.06 -50.58 8.46
N VAL A 21 19.54 -51.45 7.61
CA VAL A 21 19.99 -51.53 6.20
C VAL A 21 19.78 -50.20 5.48
N LEU A 22 18.67 -49.50 5.74
CA LEU A 22 18.40 -48.19 5.13
C LEU A 22 19.30 -47.09 5.69
N VAL A 23 19.57 -47.09 6.99
CA VAL A 23 20.48 -46.14 7.63
C VAL A 23 21.91 -46.38 7.13
N ASP A 24 22.45 -47.59 7.23
CA ASP A 24 23.84 -47.89 6.86
C ASP A 24 24.16 -47.48 5.42
N ARG A 25 23.21 -47.70 4.51
CA ARG A 25 23.39 -47.40 3.09
C ARG A 25 23.27 -45.91 2.76
N HIS A 26 22.35 -45.19 3.40
CA HIS A 26 22.05 -43.79 3.04
C HIS A 26 22.66 -42.76 3.98
N ALA A 27 23.14 -43.17 5.16
CA ALA A 27 23.70 -42.28 6.17
C ALA A 27 24.90 -41.47 5.66
N PRO A 28 25.86 -42.02 4.86
CA PRO A 28 26.95 -41.22 4.31
C PRO A 28 26.47 -40.05 3.45
N MET A 29 25.45 -40.27 2.61
CA MET A 29 24.88 -39.26 1.72
C MET A 29 24.10 -38.20 2.50
N VAL A 30 23.27 -38.62 3.46
CA VAL A 30 22.49 -37.72 4.32
C VAL A 30 23.41 -36.87 5.20
N TYR A 31 24.42 -37.46 5.81
CA TYR A 31 25.39 -36.75 6.63
C TYR A 31 26.25 -35.78 5.84
N ALA A 32 26.73 -36.18 4.66
CA ALA A 32 27.43 -35.26 3.78
C ALA A 32 26.54 -34.07 3.38
N ALA A 33 25.25 -34.31 3.11
CA ALA A 33 24.29 -33.24 2.83
C ALA A 33 24.07 -32.31 4.03
N CYS A 34 23.93 -32.87 5.23
CA CYS A 34 23.76 -32.10 6.47
C CYS A 34 25.02 -31.30 6.82
N ARG A 35 26.20 -31.90 6.71
CA ARG A 35 27.51 -31.27 6.97
C ARG A 35 27.80 -30.13 6.00
N ARG A 36 27.54 -30.31 4.71
CA ARG A 36 27.57 -29.21 3.72
C ARG A 36 26.56 -28.12 4.07
N GLY A 37 25.36 -28.55 4.42
CA GLY A 37 24.26 -27.68 4.79
C GLY A 37 24.57 -26.75 5.97
N LEU A 38 25.25 -27.28 6.99
CA LEU A 38 25.56 -26.62 8.26
C LEU A 38 27.01 -26.09 8.35
N GLY A 39 27.66 -25.89 7.20
CA GLY A 39 28.95 -25.20 7.14
C GLY A 39 30.14 -25.98 7.68
N GLY A 40 30.08 -27.32 7.65
CA GLY A 40 31.20 -28.20 8.01
C GLY A 40 31.21 -28.68 9.46
N ASP A 41 30.30 -28.16 10.31
CA ASP A 41 30.17 -28.56 11.72
C ASP A 41 29.79 -30.04 11.82
N ALA A 42 30.74 -30.85 12.30
CA ALA A 42 30.60 -32.30 12.33
C ALA A 42 29.54 -32.75 13.35
N ALA A 43 29.53 -32.19 14.56
CA ALA A 43 28.60 -32.57 15.62
C ALA A 43 27.15 -32.25 15.20
N ARG A 44 26.92 -31.05 14.64
CA ARG A 44 25.58 -30.65 14.22
C ARG A 44 25.11 -31.34 12.95
N ALA A 45 26.03 -31.76 12.10
CA ALA A 45 25.72 -32.62 10.98
C ALA A 45 25.27 -34.01 11.43
N GLU A 46 25.84 -34.55 12.52
CA GLU A 46 25.41 -35.82 13.11
C GLU A 46 23.99 -35.68 13.65
N ASP A 47 23.70 -34.63 14.42
CA ASP A 47 22.35 -34.34 14.94
C ASP A 47 21.31 -34.19 13.82
N ALA A 48 21.65 -33.41 12.78
CA ALA A 48 20.77 -33.18 11.65
C ALA A 48 20.50 -34.46 10.85
N ALA A 49 21.52 -35.29 10.65
CA ALA A 49 21.39 -36.56 9.96
C ALA A 49 20.55 -37.56 10.78
N GLN A 50 20.74 -37.61 12.10
CA GLN A 50 19.88 -38.38 13.00
C GLN A 50 18.42 -37.92 12.89
N ALA A 51 18.17 -36.60 12.90
CA ALA A 51 16.82 -36.05 12.74
C ALA A 51 16.17 -36.43 11.39
N VAL A 52 16.94 -36.53 10.29
CA VAL A 52 16.43 -37.00 8.99
C VAL A 52 15.97 -38.45 9.05
N PHE A 53 16.75 -39.33 9.70
CA PHE A 53 16.36 -40.74 9.84
C PHE A 53 15.22 -40.94 10.84
N VAL A 54 15.11 -40.10 11.88
CA VAL A 54 13.90 -40.08 12.73
C VAL A 54 12.66 -39.67 11.93
N VAL A 55 12.78 -38.71 11.00
CA VAL A 55 11.69 -38.32 10.09
C VAL A 55 11.36 -39.47 9.13
N LEU A 56 12.36 -40.21 8.63
CA LEU A 56 12.13 -41.42 7.85
C LEU A 56 11.36 -42.46 8.65
N ALA A 57 11.79 -42.76 9.88
CA ALA A 57 11.13 -43.74 10.76
C ALA A 57 9.64 -43.44 10.94
N ARG A 58 9.28 -42.16 11.08
CA ARG A 58 7.88 -41.71 11.28
C ARG A 58 7.07 -41.54 9.99
N LYS A 59 7.73 -41.37 8.84
CA LYS A 59 7.07 -41.10 7.54
C LYS A 59 7.41 -42.10 6.45
N ALA A 60 7.93 -43.27 6.81
CA ALA A 60 8.33 -44.30 5.86
C ALA A 60 7.20 -44.67 4.89
N ALA A 61 5.93 -44.66 5.34
CA ALA A 61 4.75 -44.89 4.51
C ALA A 61 4.55 -43.87 3.36
N SER A 62 5.13 -42.67 3.45
CA SER A 62 4.99 -41.61 2.43
C SER A 62 5.91 -41.76 1.22
N VAL A 63 6.90 -42.66 1.28
CA VAL A 63 7.95 -42.82 0.24
C VAL A 63 7.54 -43.86 -0.81
N ARG A 64 6.58 -43.55 -1.68
CA ARG A 64 5.87 -44.56 -2.52
C ARG A 64 6.73 -45.62 -3.25
N ASP A 65 7.97 -45.31 -3.64
CA ASP A 65 8.92 -46.25 -4.28
C ASP A 65 10.34 -46.12 -3.68
N ALA A 66 11.10 -47.22 -3.65
CA ALA A 66 12.47 -47.31 -3.18
C ALA A 66 13.46 -46.50 -4.03
N SER A 67 13.22 -46.40 -5.34
CA SER A 67 14.02 -45.51 -6.23
C SER A 67 13.94 -44.04 -5.81
N ALA A 68 12.86 -43.65 -5.13
CA ALA A 68 12.63 -42.30 -4.63
C ALA A 68 13.19 -42.08 -3.21
N LEU A 69 13.68 -43.12 -2.52
CA LEU A 69 14.15 -43.04 -1.14
C LEU A 69 15.36 -42.12 -0.99
N GLY A 70 16.40 -42.32 -1.81
CA GLY A 70 17.58 -41.45 -1.82
C GLY A 70 17.25 -39.97 -2.08
N PRO A 71 16.51 -39.64 -3.16
CA PRO A 71 16.03 -38.28 -3.41
C PRO A 71 15.13 -37.70 -2.31
N TRP A 72 14.33 -38.54 -1.65
CA TRP A 72 13.49 -38.12 -0.53
C TRP A 72 14.32 -37.80 0.72
N LEU A 73 15.31 -38.62 1.04
CA LEU A 73 16.24 -38.41 2.17
C LEU A 73 17.09 -37.16 1.95
N PHE A 74 17.60 -36.93 0.75
CA PHE A 74 18.36 -35.73 0.42
C PHE A 74 17.53 -34.45 0.53
N ARG A 75 16.26 -34.47 0.06
CA ARG A 75 15.33 -33.34 0.23
C ARG A 75 15.01 -33.09 1.70
N THR A 76 14.84 -34.15 2.48
CA THR A 76 14.55 -34.07 3.93
C THR A 76 15.75 -33.51 4.68
N ALA A 77 16.98 -33.93 4.34
CA ALA A 77 18.22 -33.35 4.86
C ALA A 77 18.31 -31.85 4.57
N GLY A 78 18.05 -31.43 3.32
CA GLY A 78 18.02 -30.01 2.97
C GLY A 78 16.97 -29.21 3.75
N PHE A 79 15.85 -29.82 4.12
CA PHE A 79 14.84 -29.19 4.97
C PHE A 79 15.29 -29.07 6.42
N VAL A 80 15.78 -30.16 7.03
CA VAL A 80 16.28 -30.18 8.42
C VAL A 80 17.40 -29.15 8.60
N VAL A 81 18.36 -29.13 7.66
CA VAL A 81 19.43 -28.12 7.61
C VAL A 81 18.87 -26.70 7.58
N ARG A 82 17.93 -26.38 6.69
CA ARG A 82 17.35 -25.03 6.59
C ARG A 82 16.68 -24.60 7.89
N THR A 83 16.01 -25.52 8.57
CA THR A 83 15.36 -25.26 9.85
C THR A 83 16.39 -24.99 10.95
N MET A 84 17.41 -25.84 11.08
CA MET A 84 18.50 -25.65 12.05
C MET A 84 19.30 -24.37 11.78
N ARG A 85 19.52 -24.01 10.50
CA ARG A 85 20.16 -22.72 10.14
C ARG A 85 19.30 -21.52 10.49
N ARG A 86 17.98 -21.59 10.32
CA ARG A 86 17.07 -20.49 10.68
C ARG A 86 17.01 -20.29 12.19
N GLU A 87 16.98 -21.37 12.96
CA GLU A 87 17.00 -21.29 14.43
C GLU A 87 18.35 -20.78 14.94
N GLU A 88 19.44 -21.17 14.30
CA GLU A 88 20.76 -20.65 14.62
C GLU A 88 20.99 -19.24 14.10
N GLU A 89 20.50 -18.81 12.94
CA GLU A 89 20.57 -17.41 12.52
C GLU A 89 19.80 -16.52 13.49
N ARG A 90 18.75 -17.02 14.13
CA ARG A 90 18.06 -16.35 15.23
C ARG A 90 18.90 -16.29 16.51
N ARG A 91 19.59 -17.38 16.88
CA ARG A 91 20.52 -17.41 18.05
C ARG A 91 21.77 -16.55 17.81
N ARG A 92 22.38 -16.69 16.64
CA ARG A 92 23.56 -15.98 16.16
C ARG A 92 23.26 -14.50 15.91
N ARG A 93 22.05 -14.08 15.51
CA ARG A 93 21.68 -12.65 15.51
C ARG A 93 21.62 -12.04 16.91
N ARG A 94 21.35 -12.83 17.96
CA ARG A 94 21.44 -12.40 19.37
C ARG A 94 22.90 -12.36 19.86
N GLU A 95 23.77 -13.22 19.32
CA GLU A 95 25.19 -13.30 19.70
C GLU A 95 26.12 -12.40 18.85
N VAL A 96 25.73 -12.04 17.62
CA VAL A 96 26.52 -11.24 16.66
C VAL A 96 26.55 -9.75 17.00
N GLU A 97 25.65 -9.25 17.86
CA GLU A 97 25.83 -7.94 18.50
C GLU A 97 27.05 -7.90 19.43
N ALA A 98 27.59 -9.05 19.89
CA ALA A 98 28.72 -9.11 20.82
C ALA A 98 30.09 -9.43 20.16
N ALA A 99 30.13 -10.01 18.95
CA ALA A 99 31.34 -10.66 18.42
C ALA A 99 31.96 -10.01 17.16
N ALA A 100 31.64 -8.75 16.83
CA ALA A 100 32.16 -8.06 15.65
C ALA A 100 33.61 -7.51 15.80
N ARG A 101 34.36 -7.88 16.83
CA ARG A 101 35.67 -7.26 17.16
C ARG A 101 36.92 -8.03 16.72
N LEU A 102 36.86 -9.25 16.17
CA LEU A 102 38.04 -10.15 16.26
C LEU A 102 38.50 -10.96 15.04
N ARG A 103 38.03 -10.76 13.80
CA ARG A 103 38.56 -11.59 12.68
C ARG A 103 38.79 -10.85 11.37
N ARG A 104 39.78 -9.94 11.37
CA ARG A 104 40.68 -9.80 10.21
C ARG A 104 41.84 -10.76 10.45
N GLU A 105 41.93 -11.86 9.69
CA GLU A 105 43.20 -12.50 9.29
C GLU A 105 42.97 -13.81 8.50
N ARG A 106 43.68 -13.91 7.36
CA ARG A 106 44.17 -15.09 6.60
C ARG A 106 43.41 -15.62 5.35
N GLU A 107 44.12 -15.51 4.21
CA GLU A 107 43.95 -16.07 2.84
C GLU A 107 44.60 -17.49 2.74
N GLY A 108 44.52 -18.34 1.69
CA GLY A 108 44.03 -18.35 0.29
C GLY A 108 44.31 -19.73 -0.38
N SER A 109 44.10 -19.90 -1.71
CA SER A 109 44.64 -20.88 -2.69
C SER A 109 43.79 -21.05 -3.99
N MET A 110 43.63 -19.98 -4.76
CA MET A 110 43.50 -19.89 -6.23
C MET A 110 44.13 -18.52 -6.57
N ARG A 111 44.37 -18.16 -7.84
CA ARG A 111 44.82 -16.77 -8.14
C ARG A 111 43.83 -15.80 -7.47
N PRO A 112 44.24 -14.80 -6.67
CA PRO A 112 43.35 -14.14 -5.70
C PRO A 112 42.04 -13.61 -6.29
N ALA A 113 42.10 -13.11 -7.53
CA ALA A 113 40.92 -12.63 -8.26
C ALA A 113 39.94 -13.74 -8.66
N GLU A 114 40.44 -14.92 -9.04
CA GLU A 114 39.63 -16.07 -9.45
C GLU A 114 39.08 -16.84 -8.24
N GLU A 115 39.87 -16.93 -7.16
CA GLU A 115 39.40 -17.49 -5.89
C GLU A 115 38.31 -16.65 -5.26
N ALA A 116 38.50 -15.33 -5.23
CA ALA A 116 37.51 -14.41 -4.70
C ALA A 116 36.23 -14.44 -5.54
N ALA A 117 36.36 -14.54 -6.87
CA ALA A 117 35.21 -14.68 -7.76
C ALA A 117 34.49 -16.03 -7.54
N TRP A 118 35.23 -17.14 -7.41
CA TRP A 118 34.63 -18.45 -7.16
C TRP A 118 34.00 -18.57 -5.77
N ARG A 119 34.65 -18.04 -4.72
CA ARG A 119 34.08 -17.94 -3.36
C ARG A 119 32.80 -17.12 -3.30
N ARG A 120 32.67 -16.08 -4.13
CA ARG A 120 31.40 -15.32 -4.27
C ARG A 120 30.35 -16.08 -5.07
N ALA A 121 30.74 -17.00 -5.95
CA ALA A 121 29.83 -17.83 -6.73
C ALA A 121 29.32 -19.06 -5.95
N LEU A 122 30.13 -19.61 -5.03
CA LEU A 122 29.86 -20.84 -4.26
C LEU A 122 28.49 -20.87 -3.54
N PRO A 123 28.05 -19.80 -2.83
CA PRO A 123 26.73 -19.77 -2.20
C PRO A 123 25.56 -19.93 -3.18
N HIS A 124 25.78 -19.65 -4.46
CA HIS A 124 24.78 -19.65 -5.52
C HIS A 124 24.90 -20.86 -6.45
N LEU A 125 25.91 -21.72 -6.26
CA LEU A 125 26.24 -22.80 -7.18
C LEU A 125 25.10 -23.82 -7.31
N ASN A 126 24.50 -24.21 -6.19
CA ASN A 126 23.39 -25.16 -6.18
C ASN A 126 22.16 -24.61 -6.92
N ASP A 127 21.86 -23.33 -6.77
CA ASP A 127 20.74 -22.70 -7.48
C ASP A 127 21.05 -22.50 -8.97
N ALA A 128 22.32 -22.23 -9.32
CA ALA A 128 22.76 -22.14 -10.70
C ALA A 128 22.62 -23.49 -11.43
N VAL A 129 22.96 -24.61 -10.76
CA VAL A 129 22.78 -25.97 -11.28
C VAL A 129 21.30 -26.36 -11.32
N ALA A 130 20.51 -26.01 -10.30
CA ALA A 130 19.07 -26.28 -10.26
C ALA A 130 18.28 -25.49 -11.32
N GLY A 131 18.81 -24.35 -11.78
CA GLY A 131 18.26 -23.57 -12.89
C GLY A 131 18.54 -24.15 -14.29
N LEU A 132 19.32 -25.23 -14.41
CA LEU A 132 19.56 -25.92 -15.67
C LEU A 132 18.36 -26.80 -16.04
N ARG A 133 18.20 -27.08 -17.35
CA ARG A 133 17.21 -28.09 -17.77
C ARG A 133 17.69 -29.47 -17.34
N ALA A 134 16.79 -30.39 -17.03
CA ALA A 134 17.11 -31.72 -16.50
C ALA A 134 18.25 -32.44 -17.23
N ALA A 135 18.28 -32.43 -18.57
CA ALA A 135 19.33 -33.07 -19.36
C ALA A 135 20.70 -32.36 -19.29
N GLN A 136 20.73 -31.04 -19.10
CA GLN A 136 21.96 -30.26 -18.90
C GLN A 136 22.46 -30.42 -17.47
N GLN A 137 21.54 -30.41 -16.50
CA GLN A 137 21.82 -30.62 -15.09
C GLN A 137 22.45 -32.00 -14.87
N ALA A 138 21.84 -33.05 -15.42
CA ALA A 138 22.35 -34.41 -15.30
C ALA A 138 23.75 -34.55 -15.92
N ALA A 139 23.99 -33.98 -17.11
CA ALA A 139 25.31 -34.02 -17.73
C ALA A 139 26.38 -33.25 -16.91
N VAL A 140 26.05 -32.06 -16.42
CA VAL A 140 26.96 -31.21 -15.62
C VAL A 140 27.31 -31.88 -14.28
N VAL A 141 26.32 -32.47 -13.60
CA VAL A 141 26.53 -33.15 -12.32
C VAL A 141 27.39 -34.41 -12.50
N MET A 142 27.05 -35.30 -13.43
CA MET A 142 27.81 -36.53 -13.65
C MET A 142 29.25 -36.26 -14.10
N HIS A 143 29.47 -35.27 -14.97
CA HIS A 143 30.81 -35.00 -15.50
C HIS A 143 31.69 -34.19 -14.54
N TYR A 144 31.17 -33.14 -13.90
CA TYR A 144 31.99 -32.23 -13.08
C TYR A 144 31.96 -32.52 -11.59
N LEU A 145 30.90 -33.14 -11.05
CA LEU A 145 30.76 -33.42 -9.62
C LEU A 145 30.95 -34.90 -9.27
N GLU A 146 30.58 -35.82 -10.17
CA GLU A 146 30.81 -37.26 -9.99
C GLU A 146 32.09 -37.75 -10.69
N GLY A 147 32.78 -36.87 -11.44
CA GLY A 147 34.07 -37.17 -12.07
C GLY A 147 34.02 -38.12 -13.28
N ARG A 148 32.84 -38.39 -13.84
CA ARG A 148 32.67 -39.40 -14.91
C ARG A 148 33.15 -38.87 -16.27
N PRO A 149 33.84 -39.68 -17.10
CA PRO A 149 34.23 -39.27 -18.45
C PRO A 149 33.02 -39.12 -19.38
N GLN A 150 33.10 -38.25 -20.39
CA GLN A 150 31.94 -37.87 -21.24
C GLN A 150 31.28 -39.07 -21.94
N ARG A 151 32.06 -40.08 -22.33
CA ARG A 151 31.57 -41.36 -22.87
C ARG A 151 30.61 -42.10 -21.95
N GLU A 152 30.88 -42.11 -20.65
CA GLU A 152 30.06 -42.80 -19.65
C GLU A 152 28.80 -42.00 -19.30
N VAL A 153 28.90 -40.67 -19.37
CA VAL A 153 27.74 -39.78 -19.25
C VAL A 153 26.81 -39.95 -20.45
N ALA A 154 27.37 -40.13 -21.65
CA ALA A 154 26.61 -40.38 -22.88
C ALA A 154 25.82 -41.69 -22.81
N ALA A 155 26.48 -42.77 -22.37
CA ALA A 155 25.84 -44.06 -22.14
C ALA A 155 24.74 -43.99 -21.07
N ALA A 156 25.01 -43.33 -19.92
CA ALA A 156 24.04 -43.20 -18.84
C ALA A 156 22.82 -42.33 -19.19
N LEU A 157 22.96 -41.39 -20.13
CA LEU A 157 21.88 -40.52 -20.59
C LEU A 157 21.22 -40.99 -21.90
N GLY A 158 21.64 -42.12 -22.45
CA GLY A 158 21.11 -42.68 -23.70
C GLY A 158 21.27 -41.74 -24.91
N CYS A 159 22.39 -41.01 -25.02
CA CYS A 159 22.66 -40.08 -26.12
C CYS A 159 24.10 -40.16 -26.64
N SER A 160 24.42 -39.46 -27.74
CA SER A 160 25.80 -39.42 -28.28
C SER A 160 26.73 -38.54 -27.45
N GLU A 161 28.04 -38.82 -27.51
CA GLU A 161 29.07 -38.01 -26.83
C GLU A 161 29.06 -36.54 -27.28
N GLU A 162 28.84 -36.28 -28.57
CA GLU A 162 28.69 -34.91 -29.08
C GLU A 162 27.45 -34.19 -28.53
N ALA A 163 26.36 -34.92 -28.21
CA ALA A 163 25.22 -34.34 -27.52
C ALA A 163 25.56 -33.98 -26.07
N VAL A 164 26.38 -34.79 -25.37
CA VAL A 164 26.87 -34.49 -24.02
C VAL A 164 27.77 -33.26 -24.01
N LYS A 165 28.72 -33.17 -24.96
CA LYS A 165 29.62 -32.02 -25.11
C LYS A 165 28.86 -30.71 -25.32
N LYS A 166 27.84 -30.71 -26.19
CA LYS A 166 26.93 -29.57 -26.37
C LYS A 166 26.16 -29.23 -25.09
N ARG A 167 25.61 -30.23 -24.39
CA ARG A 167 24.86 -30.04 -23.14
C ARG A 167 25.73 -29.44 -22.02
N LEU A 168 26.99 -29.86 -21.91
CA LEU A 168 27.97 -29.30 -20.96
C LEU A 168 28.31 -27.84 -21.30
N ALA A 169 28.56 -27.52 -22.57
CA ALA A 169 28.85 -26.16 -23.00
C ALA A 169 27.66 -25.20 -22.74
N TYR A 170 26.44 -25.61 -23.08
CA TYR A 170 25.24 -24.81 -22.81
C TYR A 170 24.94 -24.68 -21.30
N GLY A 171 25.19 -25.74 -20.52
CA GLY A 171 25.03 -25.73 -19.07
C GLY A 171 25.95 -24.70 -18.41
N LEU A 172 27.25 -24.73 -18.73
CA LEU A 172 28.22 -23.78 -18.18
C LEU A 172 27.96 -22.34 -18.61
N ALA A 173 27.52 -22.10 -19.85
CA ALA A 173 27.15 -20.76 -20.32
C ALA A 173 25.93 -20.20 -19.56
N LYS A 174 24.94 -21.04 -19.25
CA LYS A 174 23.74 -20.64 -18.51
C LYS A 174 24.05 -20.39 -17.02
N MET A 175 24.91 -21.20 -16.41
CA MET A 175 25.40 -20.97 -15.05
C MET A 175 26.19 -19.66 -14.95
N ARG A 176 27.05 -19.38 -15.94
CA ARG A 176 27.76 -18.10 -16.03
C ARG A 176 26.81 -16.90 -16.07
N ALA A 177 25.77 -16.95 -16.90
CA ALA A 177 24.75 -15.90 -16.97
C ALA A 177 23.98 -15.75 -15.65
N TYR A 178 23.73 -16.86 -14.95
CA TYR A 178 23.07 -16.88 -13.64
C TYR A 178 23.89 -16.17 -12.56
N PHE A 179 25.20 -16.42 -12.51
CA PHE A 179 26.12 -15.75 -11.59
C PHE A 179 26.27 -14.26 -11.90
N LEU A 180 26.34 -13.89 -13.19
CA LEU A 180 26.47 -12.49 -13.61
C LEU A 180 25.29 -11.62 -13.19
N ARG A 181 24.05 -12.13 -13.28
CA ARG A 181 22.84 -11.44 -12.80
C ARG A 181 22.82 -11.18 -11.29
N ARG A 182 23.72 -11.83 -10.54
CA ARG A 182 23.90 -11.67 -9.10
C ARG A 182 25.18 -10.91 -8.76
N GLY A 183 25.76 -10.22 -9.75
CA GLY A 183 26.95 -9.40 -9.58
C GLY A 183 28.26 -10.19 -9.50
N VAL A 184 28.26 -11.50 -9.82
CA VAL A 184 29.46 -12.35 -9.76
C VAL A 184 29.92 -12.70 -11.18
N ALA A 185 31.01 -12.06 -11.63
CA ALA A 185 31.59 -12.33 -12.95
C ALA A 185 32.55 -13.53 -12.88
N VAL A 186 32.21 -14.63 -13.56
CA VAL A 186 33.05 -15.83 -13.70
C VAL A 186 33.14 -16.28 -15.16
N THR A 187 34.22 -16.97 -15.55
CA THR A 187 34.36 -17.59 -16.88
C THR A 187 33.81 -19.02 -16.85
N ALA A 188 33.42 -19.57 -18.00
CA ALA A 188 32.94 -20.96 -18.07
C ALA A 188 34.03 -21.97 -17.66
N ALA A 189 35.30 -21.66 -17.96
CA ALA A 189 36.45 -22.46 -17.53
C ALA A 189 36.63 -22.43 -16.00
N LEU A 190 36.46 -21.27 -15.36
CA LEU A 190 36.53 -21.15 -13.91
C LEU A 190 35.40 -21.92 -13.20
N VAL A 191 34.18 -21.91 -13.77
CA VAL A 191 33.07 -22.73 -13.26
C VAL A 191 33.40 -24.22 -13.36
N ALA A 192 33.97 -24.67 -14.48
CA ALA A 192 34.34 -26.08 -14.68
C ALA A 192 35.45 -26.54 -13.72
N VAL A 193 36.48 -25.73 -13.49
CA VAL A 193 37.58 -26.02 -12.56
C VAL A 193 37.09 -25.99 -11.12
N GLY A 194 36.31 -24.97 -10.75
CA GLY A 194 35.77 -24.81 -9.40
C GLY A 194 34.82 -25.93 -8.98
N MET A 195 34.02 -26.46 -9.91
CA MET A 195 33.12 -27.60 -9.63
C MET A 195 33.87 -28.90 -9.34
N ARG A 196 35.00 -29.17 -10.01
CA ARG A 196 35.79 -30.39 -9.79
C ARG A 196 36.52 -30.40 -8.44
N ALA A 197 36.89 -29.22 -7.92
CA ALA A 197 37.54 -29.09 -6.62
C ALA A 197 36.63 -29.45 -5.43
N GLU A 198 35.31 -29.34 -5.58
CA GLU A 198 34.32 -29.59 -4.52
C GLU A 198 33.99 -31.08 -4.28
N ALA A 199 34.49 -32.00 -5.13
CA ALA A 199 34.08 -33.41 -5.14
C ALA A 199 34.86 -34.33 -4.17
N ALA A 200 35.89 -33.85 -3.45
CA ALA A 200 36.88 -34.71 -2.77
C ALA A 200 36.87 -34.61 -1.22
N VAL A 201 35.84 -35.10 -0.50
CA VAL A 201 35.88 -35.27 0.99
C VAL A 201 35.00 -36.45 1.48
N ALA A 202 35.51 -37.32 2.38
CA ALA A 202 34.83 -38.52 2.93
C ALA A 202 34.20 -38.34 4.35
N ALA A 203 33.32 -39.26 4.79
CA ALA A 203 32.50 -39.18 6.03
C ALA A 203 32.92 -40.17 7.18
N PRO A 204 32.66 -39.87 8.48
CA PRO A 204 33.06 -40.69 9.64
C PRO A 204 32.06 -41.80 10.06
N ALA A 205 32.57 -42.81 10.80
CA ALA A 205 31.88 -44.08 11.12
C ALA A 205 30.86 -44.06 12.29
N THR A 206 30.80 -42.99 13.11
CA THR A 206 29.98 -42.90 14.35
C THR A 206 28.48 -42.68 14.14
N LEU A 207 28.09 -42.30 12.93
CA LEU A 207 26.74 -41.87 12.58
C LEU A 207 25.67 -43.00 12.60
N VAL A 208 26.10 -44.23 12.31
CA VAL A 208 25.22 -45.40 12.16
C VAL A 208 24.64 -45.83 13.51
N SER A 209 25.46 -45.87 14.56
CA SER A 209 25.04 -46.35 15.89
C SER A 209 24.00 -45.44 16.55
N GLY A 210 24.06 -44.12 16.34
CA GLY A 210 23.11 -43.16 16.90
C GLY A 210 21.69 -43.25 16.32
N CYS A 211 21.57 -43.64 15.04
CA CYS A 211 20.27 -43.75 14.37
C CYS A 211 19.48 -45.01 14.78
N LEU A 212 20.17 -46.07 15.23
CA LEU A 212 19.55 -47.35 15.62
C LEU A 212 18.93 -47.35 17.01
N ALA A 213 19.47 -46.53 17.93
CA ALA A 213 18.93 -46.37 19.28
C ALA A 213 17.56 -45.66 19.30
N ALA A 214 17.28 -44.81 18.29
CA ALA A 214 16.02 -44.06 18.20
C ALA A 214 14.80 -44.90 17.76
N VAL A 215 15.01 -46.11 17.24
CA VAL A 215 13.96 -46.97 16.66
C VAL A 215 13.63 -48.19 17.53
N SER A 216 14.53 -48.60 18.41
CA SER A 216 14.40 -49.81 19.24
C SER A 216 13.66 -49.62 20.56
N GLY A 217 13.23 -48.40 20.92
CA GLY A 217 12.45 -48.11 22.13
C GLY A 217 13.17 -48.32 23.47
N ALA A 218 14.33 -48.99 23.48
CA ALA A 218 15.18 -49.19 24.64
C ALA A 218 16.19 -48.05 24.77
N GLY A 219 15.72 -46.88 25.23
CA GLY A 219 16.56 -45.70 25.36
C GLY A 219 15.86 -44.52 26.01
N ALA A 220 15.03 -44.76 27.03
CA ALA A 220 14.41 -43.70 27.84
C ALA A 220 15.40 -42.96 28.76
N ALA A 221 16.71 -43.14 28.57
CA ALA A 221 17.75 -42.50 29.37
C ALA A 221 19.03 -42.24 28.53
N SER A 222 18.95 -41.34 27.56
CA SER A 222 20.09 -40.59 26.98
C SER A 222 19.53 -39.53 26.02
N GLY A 223 20.12 -38.33 25.98
CA GLY A 223 19.60 -37.08 25.35
C GLY A 223 19.36 -37.06 23.83
N ALA A 224 18.91 -38.15 23.20
CA ALA A 224 18.62 -38.20 21.76
C ALA A 224 17.32 -37.47 21.37
N LEU A 225 16.39 -37.22 22.30
CA LEU A 225 15.13 -36.49 22.03
C LEU A 225 15.27 -34.96 22.07
N SER A 226 16.39 -34.41 22.57
CA SER A 226 16.69 -32.97 22.49
C SER A 226 17.23 -32.53 21.12
N ALA A 227 17.50 -33.46 20.20
CA ALA A 227 18.12 -33.17 18.90
C ALA A 227 17.12 -32.86 17.76
N VAL A 228 15.81 -32.83 18.02
CA VAL A 228 14.80 -32.49 17.00
C VAL A 228 14.37 -31.03 17.15
N PRO A 229 14.68 -30.15 16.19
CA PRO A 229 14.23 -28.76 16.19
C PRO A 229 12.71 -28.65 16.34
N GLU A 230 12.22 -27.75 17.20
CA GLU A 230 10.79 -27.56 17.48
C GLU A 230 9.99 -27.21 16.20
N GLY A 231 10.64 -26.53 15.24
CA GLY A 231 10.08 -26.24 13.92
C GLY A 231 9.83 -27.47 13.04
N VAL A 232 10.56 -28.57 13.26
CA VAL A 232 10.34 -29.86 12.57
C VAL A 232 9.13 -30.60 13.16
N LEU A 233 8.90 -30.51 14.48
CA LEU A 233 7.74 -31.08 15.16
C LEU A 233 6.42 -30.37 14.81
N LYS A 234 6.42 -29.02 14.73
CA LYS A 234 5.22 -28.21 14.36
C LYS A 234 4.68 -28.49 12.95
N MET A 235 5.53 -28.93 12.02
CA MET A 235 5.12 -29.34 10.68
C MET A 235 4.31 -30.66 10.66
N MET A 236 4.48 -31.53 11.66
CA MET A 236 3.74 -32.79 11.76
C MET A 236 2.25 -32.57 12.10
N PHE A 237 1.88 -31.41 12.67
CA PHE A 237 0.50 -31.07 13.03
C PHE A 237 -0.35 -30.60 11.83
N TRP A 238 0.28 -30.14 10.74
CA TRP A 238 -0.43 -29.57 9.57
C TRP A 238 -0.61 -30.53 8.38
N ALA A 239 -0.12 -31.77 8.49
CA ALA A 239 -0.24 -32.78 7.43
C ALA A 239 -1.53 -33.63 7.51
N LYS A 240 -2.39 -33.44 8.52
CA LYS A 240 -3.68 -34.17 8.64
C LYS A 240 -4.91 -33.39 8.12
N LEU A 241 -4.75 -32.16 7.62
CA LEU A 241 -5.87 -31.37 7.08
C LEU A 241 -5.72 -31.16 5.57
N LYS A 242 -5.74 -32.24 4.77
CA LYS A 242 -5.90 -32.17 3.30
C LYS A 242 -6.40 -33.46 2.63
N THR A 243 -7.00 -34.37 3.38
CA THR A 243 -7.59 -35.61 2.84
C THR A 243 -8.97 -35.86 3.46
N ALA A 244 -9.91 -34.98 3.12
CA ALA A 244 -11.33 -35.28 3.03
C ALA A 244 -11.92 -34.30 2.00
N ALA A 245 -12.73 -34.82 1.09
CA ALA A 245 -13.39 -34.14 -0.04
C ALA A 245 -12.57 -33.92 -1.33
N ILE A 246 -11.84 -34.93 -1.83
CA ILE A 246 -11.86 -35.28 -3.27
C ILE A 246 -11.74 -36.81 -3.38
N LEU A 247 -12.87 -37.51 -3.31
CA LEU A 247 -13.06 -38.87 -3.83
C LEU A 247 -14.54 -38.98 -4.21
N GLY A 248 -14.84 -38.94 -5.51
CA GLY A 248 -16.20 -39.06 -6.03
C GLY A 248 -16.32 -38.74 -7.52
N GLY A 249 -15.76 -39.60 -8.37
CA GLY A 249 -16.04 -39.71 -9.81
C GLY A 249 -15.24 -38.78 -10.72
N GLY A 250 -14.46 -39.20 -11.72
CA GLY A 250 -14.36 -40.51 -12.38
C GLY A 250 -14.49 -40.35 -13.90
N ALA A 251 -13.34 -40.24 -14.58
CA ALA A 251 -13.01 -40.64 -15.97
C ALA A 251 -13.98 -40.38 -17.15
N LEU A 252 -13.48 -39.71 -18.22
CA LEU A 252 -13.29 -40.33 -19.54
C LEU A 252 -12.33 -39.52 -20.46
N LEU A 253 -11.47 -40.26 -21.17
CA LEU A 253 -10.57 -39.86 -22.28
C LEU A 253 -11.40 -39.49 -23.56
N ALA A 254 -10.93 -38.93 -24.69
CA ALA A 254 -9.67 -39.02 -25.43
C ALA A 254 -9.64 -38.02 -26.63
N ALA A 255 -8.44 -37.78 -27.22
CA ALA A 255 -8.11 -37.48 -28.64
C ALA A 255 -8.74 -36.23 -29.31
N THR A 256 -8.17 -35.43 -30.22
CA THR A 256 -6.97 -35.35 -31.09
C THR A 256 -7.00 -33.91 -31.67
N GLY A 257 -5.89 -33.18 -31.84
CA GLY A 257 -5.22 -33.06 -33.14
C GLY A 257 -5.16 -31.63 -33.72
N ALA A 258 -3.94 -31.10 -33.88
CA ALA A 258 -3.42 -30.13 -34.86
C ALA A 258 -4.22 -28.88 -35.33
N GLY A 259 -3.73 -27.70 -34.92
CA GLY A 259 -3.14 -26.63 -35.76
C GLY A 259 -3.94 -25.90 -36.86
N VAL A 260 -4.02 -24.55 -36.79
CA VAL A 260 -3.98 -23.63 -37.94
C VAL A 260 -3.30 -22.31 -37.55
N ALA A 261 -2.48 -21.79 -38.46
CA ALA A 261 -1.66 -20.60 -38.39
C ALA A 261 -2.42 -19.27 -38.54
N VAL A 262 -1.80 -18.20 -38.03
CA VAL A 262 -2.19 -16.79 -38.17
C VAL A 262 -1.96 -16.31 -39.61
N ALA A 263 -2.99 -15.72 -40.23
CA ALA A 263 -2.86 -14.94 -41.45
C ALA A 263 -2.98 -13.44 -41.10
N ALA A 264 -1.95 -12.69 -41.48
CA ALA A 264 -1.92 -11.23 -41.46
C ALA A 264 -2.80 -10.67 -42.58
N MET A 265 -3.51 -9.56 -42.31
CA MET A 265 -4.16 -8.75 -43.33
C MET A 265 -3.63 -7.31 -43.24
N ASP A 266 -2.85 -6.94 -44.25
CA ASP A 266 -2.51 -5.56 -44.60
C ASP A 266 -3.62 -4.95 -45.46
N ALA A 267 -3.95 -3.67 -45.25
CA ALA A 267 -4.27 -2.62 -46.24
C ALA A 267 -4.84 -1.36 -45.55
N PRO A 268 -4.92 -0.19 -46.22
CA PRO A 268 -3.83 0.62 -46.76
C PRO A 268 -3.85 2.07 -46.19
N GLY A 269 -2.74 2.79 -46.35
CA GLY A 269 -2.52 4.13 -45.81
C GLY A 269 -3.48 5.21 -46.33
N ARG A 270 -3.90 6.12 -45.43
CA ARG A 270 -4.63 7.35 -45.76
C ARG A 270 -3.92 8.56 -45.12
N LYS A 271 -3.57 9.54 -45.95
CA LYS A 271 -2.89 10.79 -45.58
C LYS A 271 -3.75 11.64 -44.63
N PRO A 272 -3.15 12.39 -43.69
CA PRO A 272 -3.88 13.25 -42.76
C PRO A 272 -4.44 14.50 -43.47
N ALA A 273 -5.74 14.76 -43.30
CA ALA A 273 -6.39 16.00 -43.70
C ALA A 273 -6.17 17.11 -42.66
N ALA A 274 -6.11 18.36 -43.12
CA ALA A 274 -5.77 19.54 -42.34
C ALA A 274 -6.80 19.87 -41.23
N ARG A 275 -6.28 20.34 -40.08
CA ARG A 275 -7.01 20.82 -38.90
C ARG A 275 -7.75 22.14 -39.18
N PRO A 276 -9.01 22.32 -38.75
CA PRO A 276 -9.56 23.64 -38.44
C PRO A 276 -9.12 24.08 -37.01
N PRO A 277 -9.12 25.40 -36.72
CA PRO A 277 -8.56 25.93 -35.47
C PRO A 277 -9.51 25.65 -34.29
N LEU A 278 -8.97 25.11 -33.20
CA LEU A 278 -9.68 24.88 -31.94
C LEU A 278 -9.66 26.13 -31.07
N LEU A 279 -10.85 26.40 -30.53
CA LEU A 279 -11.31 27.39 -29.56
C LEU A 279 -10.27 27.97 -28.58
N ALA A 280 -10.45 29.26 -28.30
CA ALA A 280 -9.61 30.13 -27.49
C ALA A 280 -9.28 29.60 -26.08
N GLN A 281 -8.03 29.84 -25.72
CA GLN A 281 -7.32 29.48 -24.49
C GLN A 281 -7.93 30.13 -23.24
N ALA A 282 -8.18 29.34 -22.21
CA ALA A 282 -8.23 29.85 -20.84
C ALA A 282 -6.79 29.95 -20.31
N ALA A 283 -6.38 31.16 -19.93
CA ALA A 283 -5.08 31.43 -19.33
C ALA A 283 -4.94 30.67 -18.01
N ILE A 284 -3.99 29.73 -17.94
CA ILE A 284 -3.54 29.12 -16.67
C ILE A 284 -2.93 30.25 -15.82
N PRO A 285 -3.37 30.43 -14.56
CA PRO A 285 -2.83 31.47 -13.69
C PRO A 285 -1.32 31.24 -13.44
N PRO A 286 -0.55 32.32 -13.23
CA PRO A 286 0.87 32.21 -12.93
C PRO A 286 1.10 31.41 -11.64
N PRO A 287 2.25 30.72 -11.50
CA PRO A 287 2.61 30.08 -10.25
C PRO A 287 2.91 31.16 -9.21
N VAL A 288 2.89 30.79 -7.93
CA VAL A 288 3.22 31.64 -6.76
C VAL A 288 2.03 32.37 -6.13
N ALA A 289 1.12 31.62 -5.55
CA ALA A 289 0.62 31.82 -4.19
C ALA A 289 -0.18 30.59 -3.83
N ASN A 290 0.25 29.84 -2.82
CA ASN A 290 -0.58 28.83 -2.20
C ASN A 290 -1.68 29.58 -1.42
N ALA A 291 -2.64 30.22 -2.10
CA ALA A 291 -3.74 30.93 -1.45
C ALA A 291 -4.55 29.97 -0.56
N ALA A 292 -4.49 28.66 -0.85
CA ALA A 292 -5.02 27.60 0.01
C ALA A 292 -4.29 27.48 1.37
N ALA A 293 -3.04 27.92 1.49
CA ALA A 293 -2.31 27.87 2.76
C ALA A 293 -2.87 28.87 3.79
N SER A 294 -3.41 30.03 3.40
CA SER A 294 -4.09 30.92 4.36
C SER A 294 -5.46 30.40 4.78
N GLU A 295 -6.15 29.67 3.90
CA GLU A 295 -7.50 29.13 4.18
C GLU A 295 -7.47 27.82 5.00
N ALA A 296 -6.40 27.02 4.89
CA ALA A 296 -6.14 25.86 5.76
C ALA A 296 -6.16 26.21 7.24
N VAL A 297 -5.74 27.44 7.57
CA VAL A 297 -5.59 27.98 8.92
C VAL A 297 -6.95 28.23 9.60
N GLU A 298 -8.05 28.37 8.84
CA GLU A 298 -9.36 28.69 9.43
C GLU A 298 -10.14 27.48 9.97
N THR A 299 -9.90 26.26 9.47
CA THR A 299 -10.82 25.11 9.69
C THR A 299 -10.35 24.05 10.68
N ASP A 300 -9.04 23.79 10.80
CA ASP A 300 -8.45 22.83 11.75
C ASP A 300 -7.55 23.58 12.76
N GLU A 301 -7.65 23.24 14.05
CA GLU A 301 -7.01 24.00 15.14
C GLU A 301 -6.81 23.15 16.40
N PHE A 302 -5.87 23.55 17.26
CA PHE A 302 -5.59 22.85 18.51
C PHE A 302 -6.53 23.29 19.65
N ASN A 303 -7.38 22.37 20.12
CA ASN A 303 -8.33 22.62 21.21
C ASN A 303 -7.73 22.38 22.63
N GLY A 304 -6.55 21.75 22.72
CA GLY A 304 -5.96 21.32 23.99
C GLY A 304 -5.04 22.34 24.69
N PRO A 305 -4.46 21.98 25.85
CA PRO A 305 -4.79 20.78 26.63
C PRO A 305 -6.18 20.91 27.28
N LEU A 306 -6.91 19.78 27.35
CA LEU A 306 -8.23 19.67 27.98
C LEU A 306 -8.12 18.96 29.34
N ALA A 307 -9.07 19.20 30.25
CA ALA A 307 -8.91 18.83 31.67
C ALA A 307 -8.78 17.31 31.91
N GLY A 308 -9.34 16.48 31.02
CA GLY A 308 -9.32 15.02 31.11
C GLY A 308 -8.09 14.33 30.53
N TRP A 309 -7.16 15.08 29.93
CA TRP A 309 -5.98 14.50 29.27
C TRP A 309 -4.86 14.20 30.26
N LEU A 310 -4.10 13.13 29.99
CA LEU A 310 -2.86 12.86 30.72
C LEU A 310 -1.78 13.86 30.30
N ASP A 311 -1.04 14.41 31.25
CA ASP A 311 0.08 15.32 31.02
C ASP A 311 1.40 14.61 31.36
N LEU A 312 2.30 14.53 30.38
CA LEU A 312 3.54 13.79 30.52
C LEU A 312 4.42 14.27 31.70
N ARG A 313 4.48 15.58 31.94
CA ARG A 313 5.34 16.13 33.00
C ARG A 313 4.67 15.99 34.36
N LYS A 314 3.41 16.42 34.44
CA LYS A 314 2.64 16.43 35.69
C LYS A 314 2.36 15.02 36.21
N ASP A 315 1.97 14.10 35.33
CA ASP A 315 1.47 12.79 35.75
C ASP A 315 2.55 11.69 35.72
N PHE A 316 3.63 11.86 34.96
CA PHE A 316 4.69 10.86 34.79
C PHE A 316 6.10 11.34 35.13
N GLY A 317 6.28 12.62 35.46
CA GLY A 317 7.55 13.15 35.97
C GLY A 317 8.63 13.36 34.91
N ALA A 318 8.28 13.47 33.63
CA ALA A 318 9.26 13.82 32.60
C ALA A 318 9.83 15.23 32.83
N ALA A 319 11.13 15.40 32.61
CA ALA A 319 11.83 16.67 32.74
C ALA A 319 11.60 17.57 31.53
N GLY A 320 11.78 17.04 30.31
CA GLY A 320 11.65 17.81 29.07
C GLY A 320 12.72 18.91 28.91
N ASP A 321 13.88 18.77 29.55
CA ASP A 321 14.96 19.77 29.61
C ASP A 321 16.08 19.55 28.56
N GLY A 322 15.95 18.51 27.73
CA GLY A 322 16.92 18.10 26.72
C GLY A 322 18.15 17.36 27.27
N LYS A 323 18.22 17.13 28.59
CA LYS A 323 19.37 16.54 29.28
C LYS A 323 19.00 15.24 29.98
N ALA A 324 17.97 15.26 30.83
CA ALA A 324 17.49 14.09 31.53
C ALA A 324 16.99 13.02 30.54
N ASP A 325 17.15 11.75 30.88
CA ASP A 325 16.59 10.67 30.08
C ASP A 325 15.10 10.49 30.42
N ASP A 326 14.24 10.97 29.54
CA ASP A 326 12.78 10.93 29.69
C ASP A 326 12.16 9.60 29.19
N THR A 327 12.99 8.63 28.76
CA THR A 327 12.52 7.37 28.16
C THR A 327 11.51 6.65 29.04
N ASP A 328 11.81 6.49 30.33
CA ASP A 328 10.96 5.71 31.24
C ASP A 328 9.63 6.43 31.56
N ALA A 329 9.65 7.76 31.68
CA ALA A 329 8.45 8.55 31.89
C ALA A 329 7.52 8.48 30.67
N LEU A 330 8.08 8.66 29.47
CA LEU A 330 7.35 8.51 28.20
C LEU A 330 6.80 7.10 28.00
N GLN A 331 7.59 6.07 28.27
CA GLN A 331 7.13 4.69 28.11
C GLN A 331 5.99 4.36 29.09
N LYS A 332 6.10 4.76 30.36
CA LYS A 332 5.00 4.60 31.34
C LYS A 332 3.73 5.31 30.89
N ALA A 333 3.86 6.50 30.30
CA ALA A 333 2.72 7.25 29.79
C ALA A 333 2.04 6.56 28.60
N LEU A 334 2.82 5.97 27.67
CA LEU A 334 2.28 5.16 26.57
C LEU A 334 1.62 3.88 27.08
N ASP A 335 2.23 3.21 28.06
CA ASP A 335 1.70 2.00 28.67
C ASP A 335 0.37 2.26 29.41
N ALA A 336 0.17 3.46 29.96
CA ALA A 336 -1.08 3.87 30.59
C ALA A 336 -2.25 4.00 29.59
N LEU A 337 -1.98 4.33 28.32
CA LEU A 337 -3.00 4.45 27.28
C LEU A 337 -3.37 3.09 26.63
N ARG A 338 -2.43 2.14 26.66
CA ARG A 338 -2.48 0.89 25.90
C ARG A 338 -3.68 -0.02 26.23
N PRO A 339 -4.10 -0.22 27.50
CA PRO A 339 -5.23 -1.08 27.82
C PRO A 339 -6.53 -0.64 27.13
N GLN A 340 -7.35 -1.61 26.72
CA GLN A 340 -8.65 -1.33 26.09
C GLN A 340 -9.52 -0.46 27.00
N ASP A 341 -9.53 -0.77 28.30
CA ASP A 341 -10.31 -0.13 29.36
C ASP A 341 -9.65 1.11 29.99
N ALA A 342 -8.53 1.60 29.43
CA ALA A 342 -7.88 2.82 29.89
C ALA A 342 -8.88 3.99 30.00
N LYS A 343 -8.85 4.68 31.15
CA LYS A 343 -9.79 5.77 31.49
C LYS A 343 -9.53 7.05 30.68
N GLN A 344 -8.29 7.27 30.28
CA GLN A 344 -7.85 8.34 29.40
C GLN A 344 -7.28 7.74 28.12
N LYS A 345 -7.49 8.42 26.99
CA LYS A 345 -6.98 8.00 25.68
C LYS A 345 -6.04 9.03 25.03
N VAL A 346 -5.83 10.19 25.66
CA VAL A 346 -4.99 11.27 25.15
C VAL A 346 -3.82 11.52 26.10
N LEU A 347 -2.61 11.50 25.56
CA LEU A 347 -1.39 11.93 26.24
C LEU A 347 -0.89 13.24 25.61
N TYR A 348 -0.86 14.29 26.42
CA TYR A 348 -0.37 15.61 26.10
C TYR A 348 1.10 15.76 26.51
N LEU A 349 1.90 16.32 25.60
CA LEU A 349 3.29 16.68 25.83
C LEU A 349 3.41 18.21 25.91
N PRO A 350 3.68 18.76 27.10
CA PRO A 350 4.02 20.18 27.25
C PRO A 350 5.26 20.57 26.44
N PRO A 351 5.49 21.88 26.19
CA PRO A 351 6.74 22.36 25.61
C PRO A 351 7.97 21.83 26.36
N GLY A 352 8.95 21.36 25.61
CA GLY A 352 10.15 20.72 26.14
C GLY A 352 10.89 19.91 25.08
N THR A 353 12.15 19.59 25.38
CA THR A 353 12.92 18.59 24.63
C THR A 353 13.06 17.35 25.48
N TYR A 354 12.40 16.27 25.09
CA TYR A 354 12.39 14.99 25.78
C TYR A 354 13.46 14.10 25.16
N ARG A 355 14.59 13.93 25.87
CA ARG A 355 15.70 13.09 25.39
C ARG A 355 15.36 11.63 25.69
N VAL A 356 15.46 10.76 24.67
CA VAL A 356 15.19 9.32 24.81
C VAL A 356 16.36 8.47 24.32
N THR A 357 16.72 7.43 25.07
CA THR A 357 17.87 6.55 24.80
C THR A 357 17.47 5.17 24.28
N ARG A 358 16.17 4.83 24.33
CA ARG A 358 15.62 3.57 23.83
C ARG A 358 14.31 3.82 23.09
N THR A 359 13.94 2.86 22.23
CA THR A 359 12.71 2.93 21.42
C THR A 359 11.47 3.02 22.31
N LEU A 360 10.66 4.05 22.09
CA LEU A 360 9.33 4.17 22.69
C LEU A 360 8.32 3.29 21.96
N ARG A 361 7.42 2.64 22.69
CA ARG A 361 6.55 1.59 22.15
C ARG A 361 5.10 1.78 22.57
N ALA A 362 4.21 1.88 21.58
CA ALA A 362 2.77 1.72 21.76
C ALA A 362 2.31 0.51 20.94
N LEU A 363 2.55 -0.70 21.45
CA LEU A 363 2.34 -1.94 20.70
C LEU A 363 0.90 -2.43 20.78
N ARG A 364 0.51 -3.22 19.77
CA ARG A 364 -0.72 -4.01 19.79
C ARG A 364 -0.36 -5.49 19.85
N GLU A 365 -0.36 -6.08 21.04
CA GLU A 365 -0.13 -7.52 21.23
C GLU A 365 -1.46 -8.28 21.17
N LYS A 366 -2.50 -7.73 21.82
CA LYS A 366 -3.88 -8.19 21.68
C LYS A 366 -4.66 -7.26 20.77
N HIS A 367 -5.65 -7.79 20.06
CA HIS A 367 -6.41 -7.05 19.05
C HIS A 367 -6.96 -5.71 19.58
N ALA A 368 -7.49 -5.66 20.81
CA ALA A 368 -8.14 -4.46 21.36
C ALA A 368 -7.20 -3.45 22.06
N GLU A 369 -5.90 -3.73 22.15
CA GLU A 369 -4.92 -2.83 22.79
C GLU A 369 -4.52 -1.68 21.85
N SER A 370 -4.06 -0.57 22.43
CA SER A 370 -3.57 0.62 21.70
C SER A 370 -4.58 1.14 20.67
N THR A 371 -5.86 1.03 21.00
CA THR A 371 -6.98 1.44 20.15
C THR A 371 -7.45 2.83 20.53
N GLY A 372 -7.61 3.72 19.54
CA GLY A 372 -8.24 5.03 19.77
C GLY A 372 -7.39 6.02 20.56
N ILE A 373 -6.08 5.74 20.71
CA ILE A 373 -5.18 6.56 21.52
C ILE A 373 -4.61 7.74 20.73
N THR A 374 -4.34 8.83 21.44
CA THR A 374 -3.77 10.06 20.89
C THR A 374 -2.50 10.44 21.64
N LEU A 375 -1.42 10.72 20.90
CA LEU A 375 -0.25 11.43 21.39
C LEU A 375 -0.23 12.82 20.75
N VAL A 376 -0.18 13.88 21.55
CA VAL A 376 -0.24 15.25 21.06
C VAL A 376 0.73 16.17 21.79
N GLY A 377 1.60 16.84 21.03
CA GLY A 377 2.42 17.93 21.56
C GLY A 377 1.69 19.26 21.57
N GLU A 378 2.23 20.23 22.30
CA GLU A 378 1.68 21.59 22.32
C GLU A 378 1.87 22.31 20.98
N ASP A 379 3.11 22.31 20.50
CA ASP A 379 3.54 22.92 19.25
C ASP A 379 4.80 22.19 18.76
N PRO A 380 4.88 21.78 17.48
CA PRO A 380 6.06 21.09 16.95
C PRO A 380 7.35 21.91 17.06
N ALA A 381 7.29 23.25 17.05
CA ALA A 381 8.46 24.11 17.23
C ALA A 381 9.00 24.11 18.66
N ARG A 382 8.21 23.70 19.65
CA ARG A 382 8.55 23.76 21.09
C ARG A 382 8.50 22.41 21.80
N THR A 383 7.97 21.38 21.17
CA THR A 383 7.77 20.05 21.74
C THR A 383 8.54 19.04 20.90
N THR A 384 9.66 18.54 21.41
CA THR A 384 10.56 17.65 20.68
C THR A 384 10.82 16.37 21.46
N ILE A 385 10.66 15.21 20.85
CA ILE A 385 11.26 13.95 21.32
C ILE A 385 12.55 13.74 20.52
N ARG A 386 13.68 13.73 21.21
CA ARG A 386 15.02 13.67 20.60
C ARG A 386 15.69 12.34 20.89
N TRP A 387 16.14 11.67 19.84
CA TRP A 387 16.89 10.42 19.94
C TRP A 387 18.31 10.66 20.45
N ASP A 388 18.69 9.91 21.47
CA ASP A 388 20.07 9.75 21.92
C ASP A 388 20.43 8.27 22.18
N GLY A 389 19.65 7.36 21.60
CA GLY A 389 19.97 5.94 21.61
C GLY A 389 21.01 5.55 20.55
N PRO A 390 21.21 4.24 20.33
CA PRO A 390 22.16 3.72 19.36
C PRO A 390 21.92 4.22 17.93
N ALA A 391 22.97 4.21 17.11
CA ALA A 391 22.85 4.42 15.67
C ALA A 391 21.95 3.34 15.04
N ASP A 392 21.27 3.72 13.96
CA ASP A 392 20.30 2.89 13.25
C ASP A 392 19.09 2.41 14.08
N GLY A 393 18.83 3.04 15.23
CA GLY A 393 17.67 2.76 16.08
C GLY A 393 16.33 3.27 15.53
N VAL A 394 15.25 2.79 16.12
CA VAL A 394 13.88 3.31 15.91
C VAL A 394 13.52 4.21 17.09
N LEU A 395 13.11 5.45 16.83
CA LEU A 395 12.77 6.41 17.88
C LEU A 395 11.41 6.08 18.50
N VAL A 396 10.34 6.04 17.71
CA VAL A 396 9.01 5.54 18.14
C VAL A 396 8.57 4.36 17.29
N GLN A 397 8.17 3.26 17.94
CA GLN A 397 7.41 2.18 17.32
C GLN A 397 5.93 2.29 17.70
N TRP A 398 5.12 2.61 16.71
CA TRP A 398 3.70 2.89 16.83
C TRP A 398 2.88 1.74 16.24
N GLY A 399 2.34 0.88 17.10
CA GLY A 399 1.43 -0.20 16.74
C GLY A 399 -0.04 0.13 16.99
N ALA A 400 -0.34 1.37 17.37
CA ALA A 400 -1.69 1.82 17.64
C ALA A 400 -2.53 1.95 16.36
N TRP A 401 -3.85 1.86 16.53
CA TRP A 401 -4.85 1.83 15.45
C TRP A 401 -6.07 2.64 15.87
N TYR A 402 -6.78 3.21 14.88
CA TYR A 402 -7.71 4.31 15.12
C TYR A 402 -7.07 5.47 15.89
N SER A 403 -5.75 5.64 15.74
CA SER A 403 -4.91 6.49 16.59
C SER A 403 -4.56 7.83 15.93
N LYS A 404 -4.18 8.80 16.77
CA LYS A 404 -3.69 10.11 16.32
C LYS A 404 -2.31 10.40 16.92
N PHE A 405 -1.39 10.88 16.11
CA PHE A 405 -0.04 11.29 16.52
C PHE A 405 0.21 12.69 15.98
N SER A 406 0.34 13.71 16.85
CA SER A 406 0.18 15.08 16.40
C SER A 406 1.05 16.13 17.11
N ARG A 407 1.33 17.23 16.41
CA ARG A 407 1.88 18.50 16.94
C ARG A 407 3.21 18.40 17.71
N LEU A 408 4.13 17.54 17.27
CA LEU A 408 5.45 17.41 17.90
C LEU A 408 6.57 17.15 16.89
N THR A 409 7.80 17.41 17.30
CA THR A 409 9.00 17.08 16.53
C THR A 409 9.59 15.75 17.00
N LEU A 410 9.87 14.85 16.06
CA LEU A 410 10.75 13.70 16.24
C LEU A 410 12.11 14.00 15.60
N ASP A 411 13.13 14.17 16.44
CA ASP A 411 14.49 14.44 16.00
C ASP A 411 15.36 13.19 16.14
N GLY A 412 15.74 12.61 15.00
CA GLY A 412 16.62 11.44 14.94
C GLY A 412 18.08 11.72 15.29
N ALA A 413 18.45 12.99 15.47
CA ALA A 413 19.80 13.46 15.84
C ALA A 413 20.93 12.97 14.91
N GLY A 414 20.61 12.64 13.66
CA GLY A 414 21.53 12.05 12.68
C GLY A 414 21.89 10.58 12.97
N LYS A 415 21.32 9.98 14.02
CA LYS A 415 21.61 8.62 14.49
C LYS A 415 20.49 7.64 14.17
N ALA A 416 19.22 8.06 14.28
CA ALA A 416 18.07 7.17 14.13
C ALA A 416 17.88 6.69 12.68
N LYS A 417 17.58 5.39 12.51
CA LYS A 417 17.15 4.83 11.23
C LYS A 417 15.74 5.29 10.89
N VAL A 418 14.82 5.22 11.84
CA VAL A 418 13.41 5.57 11.64
C VAL A 418 12.94 6.46 12.79
N ALA A 419 12.33 7.60 12.47
CA ALA A 419 11.72 8.45 13.49
C ALA A 419 10.38 7.85 13.98
N LEU A 420 9.46 7.52 13.07
CA LEU A 420 8.18 6.86 13.40
C LEU A 420 8.02 5.59 12.58
N TYR A 421 8.07 4.45 13.25
CA TYR A 421 7.86 3.14 12.65
C TYR A 421 6.46 2.61 12.98
N PHE A 422 5.62 2.44 11.97
CA PHE A 422 4.35 1.74 12.13
C PHE A 422 4.60 0.23 12.15
N GLY A 423 4.30 -0.39 13.29
CA GLY A 423 4.83 -1.67 13.75
C GLY A 423 4.45 -2.93 12.96
N ASP A 424 4.56 -4.10 13.60
CA ASP A 424 4.43 -5.40 12.91
C ASP A 424 2.98 -5.83 12.69
N ALA A 425 2.09 -5.40 13.58
CA ALA A 425 0.67 -5.71 13.54
C ALA A 425 -0.09 -4.81 12.55
N PHE A 426 -1.21 -5.31 12.03
CA PHE A 426 -2.05 -4.52 11.13
C PHE A 426 -2.65 -3.32 11.86
N SER A 427 -2.51 -2.11 11.36
CA SER A 427 -3.20 -0.93 11.92
C SER A 427 -3.91 -0.15 10.83
N THR A 428 -5.03 0.49 11.18
CA THR A 428 -5.83 1.27 10.25
C THR A 428 -6.37 2.54 10.89
N ALA A 429 -6.96 3.43 10.09
CA ALA A 429 -7.63 4.65 10.56
C ALA A 429 -6.72 5.59 11.38
N ASN A 430 -5.45 5.67 11.00
CA ASN A 430 -4.47 6.47 11.73
C ASN A 430 -4.35 7.88 11.14
N GLU A 431 -4.00 8.83 11.99
CA GLU A 431 -3.64 10.19 11.58
C GLU A 431 -2.29 10.57 12.17
N VAL A 432 -1.44 11.13 11.31
CA VAL A 432 -0.22 11.82 11.70
C VAL A 432 -0.36 13.26 11.23
N SER A 433 -0.45 14.22 12.15
CA SER A 433 -0.75 15.62 11.79
C SER A 433 0.18 16.63 12.46
N ASP A 434 0.55 17.69 11.73
CA ASP A 434 1.36 18.79 12.26
C ASP A 434 2.67 18.35 12.95
N CYS A 435 3.26 17.23 12.51
CA CYS A 435 4.50 16.68 13.06
C CYS A 435 5.72 17.09 12.22
N VAL A 436 6.89 17.18 12.86
CA VAL A 436 8.17 17.36 12.16
C VAL A 436 9.03 16.12 12.37
N PHE A 437 9.45 15.49 11.29
CA PHE A 437 10.40 14.38 11.28
C PHE A 437 11.72 14.91 10.75
N GLN A 438 12.77 14.93 11.57
CA GLN A 438 14.05 15.49 11.15
C GLN A 438 15.26 14.65 11.53
N ASN A 439 16.32 14.76 10.73
CA ASN A 439 17.63 14.17 11.01
C ASN A 439 17.58 12.65 11.28
N ALA A 440 16.67 11.93 10.62
CA ALA A 440 16.60 10.47 10.64
C ALA A 440 16.87 9.93 9.23
N ALA A 441 17.20 8.64 9.09
CA ALA A 441 17.30 8.07 7.74
C ALA A 441 15.93 8.02 7.05
N VAL A 442 14.90 7.60 7.79
CA VAL A 442 13.50 7.55 7.37
C VAL A 442 12.64 8.34 8.36
N GLY A 443 11.77 9.23 7.86
CA GLY A 443 10.80 9.93 8.70
C GLY A 443 9.72 8.98 9.21
N ILE A 444 8.84 8.53 8.31
CA ILE A 444 7.82 7.51 8.59
C ILE A 444 8.14 6.24 7.80
N GLN A 445 8.16 5.10 8.49
CA GLN A 445 8.20 3.79 7.85
C GLN A 445 6.90 3.02 8.10
N ALA A 446 6.21 2.64 7.01
CA ALA A 446 5.03 1.78 7.03
C ALA A 446 5.42 0.33 6.74
N GLY A 447 5.49 -0.46 7.81
CA GLY A 447 5.73 -1.89 7.75
C GLY A 447 7.09 -2.30 7.18
N ARG A 448 7.26 -3.62 7.07
CA ARG A 448 8.35 -4.32 6.39
C ARG A 448 7.78 -5.51 5.62
N ASN A 449 8.59 -6.18 4.81
CA ASN A 449 8.11 -7.27 3.97
C ASN A 449 7.42 -8.41 4.77
N GLU A 450 7.84 -8.62 6.02
CA GLU A 450 7.36 -9.65 6.94
C GLU A 450 6.19 -9.23 7.87
N THR A 451 5.74 -7.97 7.81
CA THR A 451 4.69 -7.44 8.71
C THR A 451 3.28 -7.62 8.15
N GLN A 452 2.25 -7.26 8.93
CA GLN A 452 0.85 -7.37 8.49
C GLN A 452 0.35 -6.17 7.66
N GLY A 453 1.06 -5.04 7.67
CA GLY A 453 0.78 -3.84 6.86
C GLY A 453 -0.04 -2.77 7.58
N GLN A 454 -0.11 -1.56 7.01
CA GLN A 454 -0.86 -0.44 7.55
C GLN A 454 -1.70 0.27 6.49
N ALA A 455 -3.00 0.33 6.71
CA ALA A 455 -3.97 0.84 5.76
C ALA A 455 -4.63 2.14 6.24
N GLU A 456 -5.28 2.88 5.33
CA GLU A 456 -6.18 4.00 5.66
C GLU A 456 -5.53 5.03 6.61
N CYS A 457 -4.34 5.53 6.23
CA CYS A 457 -3.53 6.41 7.07
C CYS A 457 -3.41 7.81 6.45
N ALA A 458 -3.85 8.84 7.18
CA ALA A 458 -3.66 10.22 6.75
C ALA A 458 -2.42 10.85 7.38
N VAL A 459 -1.67 11.59 6.57
CA VAL A 459 -0.52 12.39 6.98
C VAL A 459 -0.77 13.84 6.56
N LEU A 460 -1.03 14.71 7.53
CA LEU A 460 -1.56 16.05 7.30
C LEU A 460 -0.56 17.11 7.81
N ARG A 461 -0.18 18.07 6.96
CA ARG A 461 0.65 19.23 7.36
C ARG A 461 1.96 18.87 8.06
N CYS A 462 2.50 17.69 7.77
CA CYS A 462 3.75 17.22 8.37
C CYS A 462 4.96 17.74 7.59
N ARG A 463 6.10 17.83 8.27
CA ARG A 463 7.38 18.25 7.68
C ARG A 463 8.41 17.14 7.80
N PHE A 464 9.09 16.83 6.70
CA PHE A 464 10.15 15.84 6.60
C PHE A 464 11.43 16.55 6.21
N LEU A 465 12.36 16.65 7.14
CA LEU A 465 13.53 17.52 7.01
C LEU A 465 14.82 16.71 7.08
N ARG A 466 15.63 16.78 6.02
CA ARG A 466 16.95 16.15 5.96
C ARG A 466 16.90 14.63 6.20
N CYS A 467 15.87 13.95 5.68
CA CYS A 467 15.80 12.50 5.76
C CYS A 467 16.77 11.86 4.76
N SER A 468 17.79 11.15 5.27
CA SER A 468 18.91 10.69 4.44
C SER A 468 18.57 9.55 3.47
N GLN A 469 17.42 8.88 3.66
CA GLN A 469 16.88 7.87 2.75
C GLN A 469 15.52 8.28 2.19
N ALA A 470 14.53 8.54 3.06
CA ALA A 470 13.19 8.93 2.63
C ALA A 470 12.43 9.72 3.69
N GLY A 471 11.59 10.69 3.30
CA GLY A 471 10.60 11.25 4.21
C GLY A 471 9.58 10.18 4.62
N PHE A 472 8.99 9.50 3.63
CA PHE A 472 8.11 8.35 3.80
C PHE A 472 8.59 7.13 3.02
N LEU A 473 8.54 5.97 3.67
CA LEU A 473 8.89 4.67 3.09
C LEU A 473 7.84 3.61 3.46
N THR A 474 7.20 3.00 2.47
CA THR A 474 6.39 1.79 2.65
C THR A 474 7.10 0.57 2.07
N GLN A 475 7.07 -0.56 2.80
CA GLN A 475 7.80 -1.78 2.41
C GLN A 475 6.97 -3.06 2.59
N ASN A 476 5.65 -2.93 2.67
CA ASN A 476 4.74 -4.05 2.86
C ASN A 476 3.59 -3.96 1.85
N TRP A 477 3.20 -5.10 1.26
CA TRP A 477 2.14 -5.17 0.25
C TRP A 477 0.77 -4.73 0.73
N ASN A 478 0.51 -4.90 2.03
CA ASN A 478 -0.73 -4.52 2.68
C ASN A 478 -0.60 -3.18 3.42
N SER A 479 0.48 -2.42 3.16
CA SER A 479 0.58 -1.03 3.57
C SER A 479 0.06 -0.13 2.47
N LEU A 480 -1.26 0.03 2.48
CA LEU A 480 -2.02 0.63 1.40
C LEU A 480 -2.66 1.95 1.85
N ASP A 481 -3.02 2.80 0.91
CA ASP A 481 -3.88 3.96 1.15
C ASP A 481 -3.32 4.95 2.19
N TRP A 482 -2.06 5.33 1.97
CA TRP A 482 -1.40 6.42 2.68
C TRP A 482 -1.58 7.75 1.96
N TRP A 483 -2.12 8.74 2.66
CA TRP A 483 -2.52 10.00 2.04
C TRP A 483 -1.80 11.19 2.66
N PHE A 484 -0.94 11.83 1.87
CA PHE A 484 -0.17 13.00 2.28
C PHE A 484 -0.83 14.26 1.79
N TRP A 485 -1.23 15.13 2.73
CA TRP A 485 -1.84 16.42 2.42
C TRP A 485 -0.99 17.54 2.99
N ARG A 486 -0.71 18.53 2.14
CA ARG A 486 -0.11 19.80 2.57
C ARG A 486 1.20 19.61 3.35
N CYS A 487 1.98 18.59 2.99
CA CYS A 487 3.23 18.26 3.67
C CYS A 487 4.40 19.03 3.05
N LEU A 488 5.47 19.19 3.82
CA LEU A 488 6.76 19.71 3.35
C LEU A 488 7.79 18.59 3.37
N PHE A 489 8.48 18.35 2.25
CA PHE A 489 9.65 17.50 2.17
C PHE A 489 10.84 18.36 1.76
N GLU A 490 11.81 18.52 2.63
CA GLU A 490 12.95 19.40 2.39
C GLU A 490 14.28 18.69 2.64
N ASP A 491 15.18 18.78 1.67
CA ASP A 491 16.52 18.18 1.70
C ASP A 491 16.51 16.67 1.99
N CYS A 492 15.42 15.99 1.63
CA CYS A 492 15.33 14.54 1.72
C CYS A 492 16.07 13.90 0.53
N ARG A 493 16.57 12.66 0.69
CA ARG A 493 16.99 11.90 -0.50
C ARG A 493 15.80 11.64 -1.40
N ARG A 494 14.77 11.02 -0.85
CA ARG A 494 13.46 10.90 -1.49
C ARG A 494 12.39 11.49 -0.60
N GLY A 495 11.40 12.16 -1.17
CA GLY A 495 10.26 12.63 -0.39
C GLY A 495 9.38 11.46 0.06
N ALA A 496 8.70 10.80 -0.87
CA ALA A 496 7.87 9.62 -0.62
C ALA A 496 8.26 8.45 -1.54
N THR A 497 8.32 7.24 -0.99
CA THR A 497 8.70 6.05 -1.77
C THR A 497 8.13 4.74 -1.27
N ASN A 498 7.96 3.79 -2.18
CA ASN A 498 7.60 2.40 -1.85
C ASN A 498 8.70 1.38 -2.18
N GLU A 499 9.97 1.79 -2.30
CA GLU A 499 11.07 0.87 -2.62
C GLU A 499 11.19 -0.31 -1.61
N PRO A 500 11.23 -1.58 -2.07
CA PRO A 500 11.52 -2.05 -3.44
C PRO A 500 10.33 -2.21 -4.40
N GLY A 501 9.13 -1.77 -4.02
CA GLY A 501 7.92 -1.78 -4.84
C GLY A 501 6.75 -2.48 -4.13
N CYS A 502 6.38 -2.02 -2.93
CA CYS A 502 5.31 -2.64 -2.14
C CYS A 502 4.45 -1.58 -1.44
N GLY A 503 3.13 -1.71 -1.48
CA GLY A 503 2.19 -0.74 -0.90
C GLY A 503 1.92 0.47 -1.81
N ASN A 504 0.94 1.30 -1.45
CA ASN A 504 0.59 2.53 -2.19
C ASN A 504 0.52 3.76 -1.29
N PHE A 505 0.63 4.92 -1.93
CA PHE A 505 0.50 6.22 -1.29
C PHE A 505 0.13 7.29 -2.32
N HIS A 506 -0.33 8.44 -1.83
CA HIS A 506 -0.78 9.57 -2.62
C HIS A 506 -0.29 10.88 -2.02
N VAL A 507 0.07 11.85 -2.86
CA VAL A 507 0.59 13.14 -2.39
C VAL A 507 -0.15 14.32 -3.00
N TYR A 508 -0.72 15.14 -2.13
CA TYR A 508 -1.66 16.22 -2.46
C TYR A 508 -1.20 17.53 -1.85
N GLU A 509 -1.23 18.60 -2.65
CA GLU A 509 -1.00 19.99 -2.20
C GLU A 509 0.31 20.18 -1.40
N SER A 510 1.29 19.31 -1.62
CA SER A 510 2.52 19.26 -0.82
C SER A 510 3.66 19.99 -1.54
N VAL A 511 4.64 20.41 -0.76
CA VAL A 511 5.83 21.10 -1.25
C VAL A 511 7.03 20.19 -1.09
N PHE A 512 7.79 20.02 -2.17
CA PHE A 512 9.07 19.37 -2.16
C PHE A 512 10.17 20.37 -2.48
N ARG A 513 11.26 20.32 -1.71
CA ARG A 513 12.42 21.19 -1.92
C ARG A 513 13.70 20.38 -1.92
N ARG A 514 14.44 20.52 -3.02
CA ARG A 514 15.83 20.07 -3.15
C ARG A 514 16.02 18.58 -2.85
N SER A 515 15.05 17.73 -3.20
CA SER A 515 15.22 16.29 -3.06
C SER A 515 16.45 15.84 -3.86
N THR A 516 17.34 15.11 -3.20
CA THR A 516 18.63 14.74 -3.81
C THR A 516 18.55 13.54 -4.74
N ASP A 517 17.43 12.83 -4.80
CA ASP A 517 17.17 11.75 -5.76
C ASP A 517 15.86 12.01 -6.53
N ALA A 518 14.72 11.96 -5.84
CA ALA A 518 13.41 12.26 -6.41
C ALA A 518 12.42 12.72 -5.34
N ASP A 519 11.48 13.59 -5.66
CA ASP A 519 10.38 13.92 -4.74
C ASP A 519 9.50 12.69 -4.47
N VAL A 520 9.12 12.00 -5.54
CA VAL A 520 8.41 10.73 -5.47
C VAL A 520 9.15 9.66 -6.28
N PHE A 521 9.42 8.53 -5.63
CA PHE A 521 9.98 7.34 -6.30
C PHE A 521 9.11 6.11 -6.05
N ILE A 522 8.67 5.44 -7.12
CA ILE A 522 7.96 4.17 -7.00
C ILE A 522 8.79 3.00 -7.55
N GLY A 523 8.98 1.99 -6.70
CA GLY A 523 9.60 0.70 -7.03
C GLY A 523 8.66 -0.29 -7.71
N ASN A 524 7.38 0.07 -7.85
CA ASN A 524 6.31 -0.55 -8.64
C ASN A 524 5.18 -1.25 -7.86
N LEU A 525 4.06 -1.49 -8.56
CA LEU A 525 2.75 -2.03 -8.12
C LEU A 525 1.91 -1.09 -7.26
N GLY A 526 0.66 -0.87 -7.68
CA GLY A 526 -0.31 0.03 -7.04
C GLY A 526 -0.86 1.09 -8.00
N TYR A 527 -1.74 1.92 -7.46
CA TYR A 527 -2.24 3.13 -8.09
C TYR A 527 -1.73 4.33 -7.28
N PHE A 528 -1.26 5.37 -7.96
CA PHE A 528 -0.57 6.51 -7.34
C PHE A 528 -1.07 7.82 -7.93
N SER A 529 -1.16 8.84 -7.10
CA SER A 529 -1.54 10.17 -7.53
C SER A 529 -0.67 11.24 -6.88
N CYS A 530 -0.21 12.17 -7.70
CA CYS A 530 0.45 13.40 -7.28
C CYS A 530 -0.37 14.58 -7.83
N VAL A 531 -1.06 15.31 -6.95
CA VAL A 531 -2.01 16.35 -7.35
C VAL A 531 -1.68 17.68 -6.69
N ARG A 532 -1.48 18.72 -7.50
CA ARG A 532 -1.17 20.10 -7.06
C ARG A 532 0.03 20.23 -6.11
N ASN A 533 1.04 19.42 -6.31
CA ASN A 533 2.28 19.58 -5.57
C ASN A 533 3.15 20.66 -6.21
N VAL A 534 4.00 21.28 -5.41
CA VAL A 534 5.05 22.19 -5.89
C VAL A 534 6.41 21.58 -5.61
N SER A 535 7.25 21.49 -6.63
CA SER A 535 8.62 21.00 -6.53
C SER A 535 9.60 22.12 -6.87
N VAL A 536 10.60 22.34 -6.03
CA VAL A 536 11.60 23.39 -6.23
C VAL A 536 13.02 22.83 -6.07
N GLY A 537 13.81 22.90 -7.14
CA GLY A 537 15.25 22.55 -7.07
C GLY A 537 15.56 21.07 -6.84
N SER A 538 14.57 20.18 -6.91
CA SER A 538 14.76 18.74 -6.80
C SER A 538 15.39 18.16 -8.06
N ARG A 539 16.08 17.01 -7.94
CA ARG A 539 16.67 16.34 -9.12
C ARG A 539 15.60 15.82 -10.08
N MET A 540 14.60 15.14 -9.55
CA MET A 540 13.42 14.67 -10.26
C MET A 540 12.18 14.96 -9.41
N PHE A 541 11.07 15.28 -10.05
CA PHE A 541 9.78 15.29 -9.35
C PHE A 541 9.25 13.87 -9.19
N PHE A 542 9.26 13.09 -10.27
CA PHE A 542 8.71 11.75 -10.26
C PHE A 542 9.62 10.77 -10.98
N SER A 543 9.84 9.60 -10.38
CA SER A 543 10.66 8.55 -10.97
C SER A 543 10.10 7.18 -10.66
N THR A 544 10.20 6.25 -11.60
CA THR A 544 9.96 4.83 -11.37
C THR A 544 11.23 4.01 -11.59
N GLY A 545 11.29 2.81 -11.01
CA GLY A 545 12.27 1.81 -11.41
C GLY A 545 12.15 1.42 -12.90
N TRP A 546 13.22 0.84 -13.46
CA TRP A 546 13.17 0.16 -14.75
C TRP A 546 12.56 -1.22 -14.60
N GLY A 547 11.63 -1.56 -15.50
CA GLY A 547 11.40 -2.95 -15.87
C GLY A 547 10.59 -3.77 -14.89
N HIS A 548 9.27 -3.59 -14.96
CA HIS A 548 8.33 -4.31 -14.14
C HIS A 548 7.30 -5.04 -14.98
N SER A 549 6.77 -6.14 -14.44
CA SER A 549 5.86 -7.01 -15.17
C SER A 549 4.45 -6.42 -15.28
N GLN A 550 3.96 -5.69 -14.27
CA GLN A 550 2.61 -5.08 -14.25
C GLN A 550 2.66 -3.56 -14.40
N GLY A 551 1.58 -3.01 -14.96
CA GLY A 551 1.33 -1.57 -15.09
C GLY A 551 1.01 -0.89 -13.77
N ALA A 552 1.67 0.24 -13.49
CA ALA A 552 1.28 1.14 -12.39
C ALA A 552 0.34 2.22 -12.96
N GLN A 553 -0.85 2.36 -12.37
CA GLN A 553 -1.77 3.45 -12.69
C GLN A 553 -1.27 4.71 -11.99
N VAL A 554 -0.86 5.74 -12.75
CA VAL A 554 -0.27 6.94 -12.17
C VAL A 554 -0.93 8.19 -12.73
N THR A 555 -1.44 9.03 -11.84
CA THR A 555 -1.95 10.36 -12.19
C THR A 555 -1.02 11.44 -11.66
N LEU A 556 -0.47 12.26 -12.56
CA LEU A 556 0.24 13.49 -12.22
C LEU A 556 -0.62 14.66 -12.70
N GLN A 557 -1.19 15.42 -11.78
CA GLN A 557 -2.13 16.48 -12.14
C GLN A 557 -1.81 17.82 -11.47
N ALA A 558 -1.80 18.89 -12.27
CA ALA A 558 -1.68 20.27 -11.81
C ALA A 558 -0.46 20.52 -10.91
N ASN A 559 0.61 19.72 -11.03
CA ASN A 559 1.85 19.92 -10.29
C ASN A 559 2.67 21.03 -10.94
N VAL A 560 3.39 21.80 -10.12
CA VAL A 560 4.27 22.89 -10.56
C VAL A 560 5.70 22.55 -10.19
N ILE A 561 6.56 22.36 -11.19
CA ILE A 561 7.95 21.92 -11.03
C ILE A 561 8.86 23.06 -11.49
N LEU A 562 9.58 23.65 -10.55
CA LEU A 562 10.36 24.88 -10.74
C LEU A 562 11.86 24.62 -10.56
N SER A 563 12.63 25.05 -11.55
CA SER A 563 14.09 24.98 -11.56
C SER A 563 14.62 23.59 -11.16
N PRO A 564 14.12 22.49 -11.75
CA PRO A 564 14.62 21.16 -11.44
C PRO A 564 16.09 21.07 -11.81
N ARG A 565 16.85 20.24 -11.08
CA ARG A 565 18.30 20.04 -11.27
C ARG A 565 18.59 18.61 -11.69
N PRO A 566 18.11 18.18 -12.89
CA PRO A 566 18.35 16.81 -13.35
C PRO A 566 19.86 16.57 -13.53
N LEU A 567 20.26 15.30 -13.48
CA LEU A 567 21.63 14.93 -13.83
C LEU A 567 21.88 15.27 -15.31
N GLU A 568 23.00 15.94 -15.60
CA GLU A 568 23.33 16.46 -16.95
C GLU A 568 23.27 15.37 -18.03
N ASP A 569 23.69 14.15 -17.72
CA ASP A 569 23.69 13.01 -18.64
C ASP A 569 22.28 12.48 -18.92
N LYS A 570 21.39 12.50 -17.93
CA LYS A 570 20.03 11.94 -18.03
C LYS A 570 18.98 12.96 -18.46
N GLY A 571 18.98 14.16 -17.90
CA GLY A 571 18.02 15.24 -18.20
C GLY A 571 16.56 15.00 -17.77
N ALA A 572 16.24 13.83 -17.22
CA ALA A 572 14.88 13.49 -16.82
C ALA A 572 14.46 14.24 -15.55
N VAL A 573 13.30 14.88 -15.59
CA VAL A 573 12.58 15.46 -14.45
C VAL A 573 11.42 14.54 -14.04
N LEU A 574 10.76 13.95 -15.03
CA LEU A 574 9.80 12.86 -14.90
C LEU A 574 10.36 11.63 -15.63
N PHE A 575 10.73 10.60 -14.88
CA PHE A 575 11.17 9.32 -15.44
C PHE A 575 10.10 8.24 -15.25
N LEU A 576 9.51 7.81 -16.36
CA LEU A 576 8.37 6.89 -16.41
C LEU A 576 8.86 5.55 -17.01
N GLY A 577 9.49 4.72 -16.17
CA GLY A 577 10.16 3.46 -16.49
C GLY A 577 9.30 2.19 -16.42
N ASN A 578 7.99 2.35 -16.24
CA ASN A 578 6.97 1.29 -16.16
C ASN A 578 6.08 1.30 -17.43
N PRO A 579 5.41 0.20 -17.82
CA PRO A 579 4.37 0.22 -18.86
C PRO A 579 3.17 1.17 -18.67
N GLY A 580 2.95 1.77 -17.49
CA GLY A 580 1.82 2.68 -17.22
C GLY A 580 0.50 1.94 -16.94
N PRO A 581 -0.68 2.62 -17.05
CA PRO A 581 -0.86 3.90 -17.72
C PRO A 581 -0.45 5.12 -16.89
N PHE A 582 0.23 6.06 -17.55
CA PHE A 582 0.54 7.38 -16.99
C PHE A 582 -0.41 8.44 -17.56
N LEU A 583 -1.01 9.23 -16.67
CA LEU A 583 -1.89 10.35 -17.00
C LEU A 583 -1.31 11.66 -16.45
N LEU A 584 -0.89 12.55 -17.34
CA LEU A 584 -0.31 13.86 -17.02
C LEU A 584 -1.28 14.96 -17.44
N ILE A 585 -1.89 15.64 -16.48
CA ILE A 585 -2.91 16.69 -16.71
C ILE A 585 -2.44 18.03 -16.14
N ASP A 586 -2.41 19.08 -16.97
CA ASP A 586 -2.20 20.48 -16.54
C ASP A 586 -0.95 20.70 -15.67
N ASN A 587 0.11 19.88 -15.81
CA ASN A 587 1.36 20.09 -15.07
C ASN A 587 2.20 21.20 -15.69
N VAL A 588 2.97 21.90 -14.87
CA VAL A 588 3.91 22.94 -15.29
C VAL A 588 5.34 22.49 -14.97
N ILE A 589 6.23 22.51 -15.96
CA ILE A 589 7.69 22.32 -15.78
C ILE A 589 8.38 23.58 -16.32
N ALA A 590 9.05 24.33 -15.45
CA ALA A 590 9.68 25.60 -15.78
C ALA A 590 11.06 25.78 -15.12
N GLY A 591 11.82 26.77 -15.59
CA GLY A 591 13.15 27.07 -15.06
C GLY A 591 14.24 26.10 -15.49
N LEU A 592 14.06 25.42 -16.62
CA LEU A 592 15.07 24.57 -17.27
C LEU A 592 16.05 25.43 -18.09
N PRO A 593 17.30 24.98 -18.29
CA PRO A 593 18.24 25.66 -19.19
C PRO A 593 17.76 25.60 -20.66
N PRO A 594 18.16 26.56 -21.52
CA PRO A 594 17.68 26.62 -22.91
C PRO A 594 17.94 25.37 -23.76
N ASP A 595 19.02 24.64 -23.45
CA ASP A 595 19.47 23.42 -24.11
C ASP A 595 19.06 22.14 -23.33
N ALA A 596 18.10 22.26 -22.41
CA ALA A 596 17.64 21.13 -21.61
C ALA A 596 17.20 19.95 -22.49
N LYS A 597 17.72 18.77 -22.13
CA LYS A 597 17.24 17.48 -22.63
C LYS A 597 15.75 17.31 -22.28
N PRO A 598 15.03 16.42 -22.98
CA PRO A 598 13.62 16.21 -22.73
C PRO A 598 13.32 15.85 -21.26
N PRO A 599 12.55 16.69 -20.55
CA PRO A 599 12.32 16.52 -19.12
C PRO A 599 11.37 15.38 -18.81
N VAL A 600 10.47 15.01 -19.73
CA VAL A 600 9.60 13.84 -19.60
C VAL A 600 10.19 12.70 -20.41
N GLN A 601 10.54 11.60 -19.75
CA GLN A 601 11.11 10.43 -20.41
C GLN A 601 10.29 9.19 -20.08
N MET A 602 9.78 8.53 -21.12
CA MET A 602 8.92 7.36 -20.99
C MET A 602 9.54 6.16 -21.68
N GLY A 603 9.67 5.05 -20.95
CA GLY A 603 10.20 3.81 -21.45
C GLY A 603 9.79 2.62 -20.59
N SER A 604 9.88 1.43 -21.15
CA SER A 604 9.60 0.18 -20.44
C SER A 604 10.53 -0.91 -20.96
N SER A 605 11.12 -1.68 -20.05
CA SER A 605 11.94 -2.84 -20.43
C SER A 605 11.10 -4.04 -20.90
N ILE A 606 9.77 -3.98 -20.76
CA ILE A 606 8.84 -5.00 -21.23
C ILE A 606 8.01 -4.54 -22.45
N HIS A 607 8.40 -3.41 -23.06
CA HIS A 607 7.68 -2.76 -24.18
C HIS A 607 6.26 -2.31 -23.80
N ASN A 608 5.47 -1.85 -24.78
CA ASN A 608 4.04 -1.57 -24.63
C ASN A 608 3.72 -0.54 -23.53
N GLY A 609 4.34 0.64 -23.55
CA GLY A 609 4.04 1.70 -22.59
C GLY A 609 2.77 2.49 -22.92
N GLU A 610 2.15 3.14 -21.92
CA GLU A 610 1.00 4.04 -22.09
C GLU A 610 1.26 5.39 -21.44
N LEU A 611 1.15 6.47 -22.23
CA LEU A 611 1.26 7.84 -21.75
C LEU A 611 0.18 8.72 -22.39
N VAL A 612 -0.63 9.36 -21.54
CA VAL A 612 -1.63 10.36 -21.94
C VAL A 612 -1.28 11.69 -21.29
N MET A 613 -1.13 12.73 -22.12
CA MET A 613 -0.81 14.09 -21.70
C MET A 613 -1.90 15.04 -22.18
N VAL A 614 -2.43 15.88 -21.27
CA VAL A 614 -3.45 16.88 -21.56
C VAL A 614 -3.12 18.21 -20.88
N GLY A 615 -3.02 19.30 -21.64
CA GLY A 615 -2.94 20.68 -21.11
C GLY A 615 -1.65 21.04 -20.37
N ASN A 616 -0.58 20.25 -20.50
CA ASN A 616 0.67 20.48 -19.78
C ASN A 616 1.45 21.68 -20.36
N ALA A 617 2.18 22.39 -19.51
CA ALA A 617 3.07 23.48 -19.92
C ALA A 617 4.52 23.13 -19.58
N ILE A 618 5.41 23.01 -20.57
CA ILE A 618 6.79 22.54 -20.39
C ILE A 618 7.77 23.48 -21.08
N ALA A 619 8.70 24.07 -20.32
CA ALA A 619 9.77 24.94 -20.83
C ALA A 619 10.96 24.12 -21.38
N ALA A 620 10.74 23.37 -22.46
CA ALA A 620 11.81 22.64 -23.15
C ALA A 620 11.52 22.59 -24.66
N GLN A 621 12.55 22.68 -25.49
CA GLN A 621 12.40 22.58 -26.96
C GLN A 621 11.80 21.24 -27.38
N SER A 622 12.21 20.15 -26.72
CA SER A 622 11.68 18.80 -26.90
C SER A 622 11.09 18.32 -25.57
N PRO A 623 9.77 18.43 -25.34
CA PRO A 623 9.18 18.21 -24.02
C PRO A 623 9.19 16.74 -23.57
N VAL A 624 9.16 15.79 -24.52
CA VAL A 624 9.01 14.36 -24.25
C VAL A 624 10.01 13.55 -25.06
N LYS A 625 10.62 12.53 -24.43
CA LYS A 625 11.42 11.50 -25.10
C LYS A 625 10.84 10.13 -24.83
N ILE A 626 10.48 9.43 -25.90
CA ILE A 626 10.07 8.02 -25.84
C ILE A 626 11.32 7.14 -26.03
N LEU A 627 11.59 6.27 -25.06
CA LEU A 627 12.80 5.44 -24.98
C LEU A 627 12.59 4.02 -25.54
N SER A 628 11.34 3.55 -25.64
CA SER A 628 10.97 2.21 -26.12
C SER A 628 10.16 2.31 -27.41
N LYS A 629 10.31 1.35 -28.33
CA LYS A 629 9.70 1.41 -29.69
C LYS A 629 8.17 1.38 -29.71
N ASP A 630 7.52 0.86 -28.66
CA ASP A 630 6.10 0.50 -28.66
C ASP A 630 5.33 1.22 -27.53
N VAL A 631 5.46 2.53 -27.42
CA VAL A 631 4.67 3.32 -26.44
C VAL A 631 3.46 3.94 -27.14
N ARG A 632 2.25 3.63 -26.66
CA ARG A 632 1.04 4.39 -27.02
C ARG A 632 1.11 5.74 -26.32
N PHE A 633 1.17 6.79 -27.13
CA PHE A 633 1.40 8.15 -26.67
C PHE A 633 0.32 9.08 -27.23
N VAL A 634 -0.47 9.67 -26.34
CA VAL A 634 -1.46 10.70 -26.65
C VAL A 634 -0.99 12.01 -26.03
N ASN A 635 -0.86 13.06 -26.84
CA ASN A 635 -0.48 14.38 -26.38
C ASN A 635 -1.44 15.44 -26.90
N LEU A 636 -2.25 15.99 -26.00
CA LEU A 636 -3.24 17.01 -26.27
C LEU A 636 -2.82 18.31 -25.59
N ASP A 637 -2.66 19.38 -26.37
CA ASP A 637 -2.47 20.74 -25.84
C ASP A 637 -1.26 20.90 -24.88
N THR A 638 -0.17 20.17 -25.12
CA THR A 638 1.11 20.50 -24.45
C THR A 638 1.72 21.73 -25.09
N ARG A 639 2.01 22.74 -24.26
CA ARG A 639 2.49 24.06 -24.68
C ARG A 639 3.80 24.43 -24.00
N ALA A 640 4.47 25.47 -24.50
CA ALA A 640 5.61 26.05 -23.81
C ALA A 640 5.17 26.68 -22.48
N ALA A 641 5.89 26.41 -21.39
CA ALA A 641 5.64 27.10 -20.13
C ALA A 641 6.13 28.55 -20.19
N ALA A 642 5.43 29.44 -19.48
CA ALA A 642 5.89 30.80 -19.28
C ALA A 642 7.21 30.82 -18.48
N ALA A 643 8.02 31.85 -18.70
CA ALA A 643 9.18 32.10 -17.87
C ALA A 643 8.72 32.34 -16.41
N VAL A 644 9.38 31.67 -15.47
CA VAL A 644 9.16 31.91 -14.04
C VAL A 644 10.29 32.81 -13.55
N PRO A 645 10.00 33.90 -12.82
CA PRO A 645 11.03 34.76 -12.25
C PRO A 645 12.04 33.94 -11.44
N ALA A 646 13.34 34.20 -11.64
CA ALA A 646 14.38 33.61 -10.82
C ALA A 646 14.14 34.00 -9.35
N GLY A 647 14.14 33.03 -8.44
CA GLY A 647 13.91 33.28 -7.01
C GLY A 647 12.44 33.39 -6.58
N ALA A 648 11.49 32.96 -7.41
CA ALA A 648 10.08 32.84 -7.03
C ALA A 648 9.90 32.11 -5.67
N ALA A 649 9.48 32.84 -4.64
CA ALA A 649 9.33 32.32 -3.30
C ALA A 649 8.12 31.39 -3.21
N VAL A 650 8.34 30.10 -2.92
CA VAL A 650 7.25 29.15 -2.63
C VAL A 650 7.07 29.09 -1.12
N ALA A 651 5.91 29.53 -0.63
CA ALA A 651 5.56 29.47 0.78
C ALA A 651 5.50 28.02 1.30
N ASP A 652 5.88 27.82 2.55
CA ASP A 652 5.63 26.57 3.25
C ASP A 652 4.12 26.31 3.36
N PRO A 653 3.69 25.04 3.33
CA PRO A 653 2.35 24.69 3.76
C PRO A 653 2.11 25.18 5.19
N ALA A 654 0.93 25.75 5.42
CA ALA A 654 0.53 26.19 6.75
C ALA A 654 0.33 24.99 7.69
N VAL A 655 0.70 25.20 8.95
CA VAL A 655 0.40 24.29 10.07
C VAL A 655 -0.85 24.76 10.79
N ALA A 656 -1.52 23.87 11.52
CA ALA A 656 -2.64 24.27 12.36
C ALA A 656 -2.20 25.35 13.37
N PRO A 657 -2.97 26.44 13.52
CA PRO A 657 -2.59 27.55 14.39
C PRO A 657 -2.38 27.07 15.84
N PRO A 658 -1.57 27.81 16.63
CA PRO A 658 -1.39 27.52 18.03
C PRO A 658 -2.71 27.64 18.81
N ARG A 659 -2.71 27.18 20.07
CA ARG A 659 -3.88 27.24 20.94
C ARG A 659 -4.48 28.66 20.98
N VAL A 660 -5.77 28.76 20.68
CA VAL A 660 -6.52 30.01 20.85
C VAL A 660 -7.34 29.93 22.13
N ALA A 661 -7.21 30.95 22.99
CA ALA A 661 -8.01 31.07 24.21
C ALA A 661 -9.48 31.28 23.87
N ARG A 662 -10.35 30.41 24.40
CA ARG A 662 -11.79 30.40 24.12
C ARG A 662 -12.56 29.76 25.28
N PRO A 663 -13.89 29.97 25.37
CA PRO A 663 -14.70 29.23 26.33
C PRO A 663 -14.65 27.72 26.05
N VAL A 664 -14.41 26.93 27.10
CA VAL A 664 -14.43 25.47 27.08
C VAL A 664 -15.38 25.00 28.17
N ILE A 665 -16.38 24.19 27.80
CA ILE A 665 -17.31 23.55 28.73
C ILE A 665 -16.98 22.06 28.76
N GLU A 666 -16.53 21.60 29.92
CA GLU A 666 -16.15 20.22 30.18
C GLU A 666 -17.39 19.40 30.60
N ILE A 667 -17.70 18.34 29.86
CA ILE A 667 -18.82 17.45 30.16
C ILE A 667 -18.35 16.34 31.12
N PRO A 668 -19.08 16.04 32.20
CA PRO A 668 -18.79 14.87 33.02
C PRO A 668 -18.88 13.57 32.22
N ALA A 669 -17.93 12.65 32.41
CA ALA A 669 -17.94 11.37 31.72
C ALA A 669 -19.26 10.60 31.96
N GLY A 670 -19.90 10.16 30.86
CA GLY A 670 -21.19 9.45 30.92
C GLY A 670 -22.39 10.33 31.26
N ALA A 671 -22.28 11.67 31.14
CA ALA A 671 -23.41 12.58 31.32
C ALA A 671 -24.61 12.24 30.43
N LYS A 672 -25.81 12.57 30.91
CA LYS A 672 -27.06 12.42 30.14
C LYS A 672 -27.16 13.45 29.02
N ALA A 673 -27.95 13.14 28.00
CA ALA A 673 -28.17 14.00 26.83
C ALA A 673 -28.61 15.42 27.21
N GLU A 674 -29.42 15.59 28.26
CA GLU A 674 -29.90 16.92 28.69
C GLU A 674 -28.76 17.81 29.18
N ILE A 675 -27.77 17.24 29.87
CA ILE A 675 -26.61 17.99 30.37
C ILE A 675 -25.72 18.42 29.20
N ILE A 676 -25.55 17.53 28.22
CA ILE A 676 -24.79 17.84 26.99
C ILE A 676 -25.51 18.94 26.20
N GLN A 677 -26.83 18.86 26.05
CA GLN A 677 -27.61 19.89 25.36
C GLN A 677 -27.54 21.23 26.09
N GLN A 678 -27.65 21.27 27.42
CA GLN A 678 -27.51 22.51 28.20
C GLN A 678 -26.14 23.17 27.99
N ALA A 679 -25.07 22.36 27.87
CA ALA A 679 -23.75 22.88 27.54
C ALA A 679 -23.67 23.41 26.11
N ILE A 680 -24.29 22.74 25.13
CA ILE A 680 -24.38 23.23 23.74
C ILE A 680 -25.16 24.56 23.68
N ASP A 681 -26.26 24.67 24.41
CA ASP A 681 -27.07 25.90 24.49
C ASP A 681 -26.30 27.04 25.16
N ALA A 682 -25.56 26.74 26.24
CA ALA A 682 -24.68 27.73 26.89
C ALA A 682 -23.55 28.17 25.97
N ALA A 683 -22.88 27.24 25.30
CA ALA A 683 -21.83 27.54 24.33
C ALA A 683 -22.37 28.38 23.15
N SER A 684 -23.57 28.08 22.64
CA SER A 684 -24.15 28.81 21.51
C SER A 684 -24.42 30.29 21.81
N LYS A 685 -24.53 30.69 23.09
CA LYS A 685 -24.64 32.10 23.50
C LYS A 685 -23.32 32.88 23.34
N GLU A 686 -22.20 32.17 23.23
CA GLU A 686 -20.86 32.72 23.00
C GLU A 686 -20.49 32.71 21.49
N ALA A 687 -21.49 32.69 20.60
CA ALA A 687 -21.29 32.66 19.16
C ALA A 687 -20.37 33.77 18.67
N GLY A 688 -19.44 33.43 17.78
CA GLY A 688 -18.36 34.31 17.31
C GLY A 688 -17.03 34.10 18.05
N ARG A 689 -17.05 33.41 19.20
CA ARG A 689 -15.85 33.03 19.97
C ARG A 689 -15.42 31.58 19.76
N ARG A 690 -16.13 30.83 18.90
CA ARG A 690 -15.90 29.41 18.60
C ARG A 690 -15.74 28.51 19.84
N PRO A 691 -16.68 28.55 20.80
CA PRO A 691 -16.57 27.84 22.07
C PRO A 691 -16.54 26.32 21.88
N VAL A 692 -15.92 25.62 22.83
CA VAL A 692 -15.75 24.15 22.81
C VAL A 692 -16.65 23.51 23.86
N VAL A 693 -17.39 22.48 23.46
CA VAL A 693 -18.04 21.52 24.37
C VAL A 693 -17.23 20.22 24.26
N HIS A 694 -16.50 19.90 25.33
CA HIS A 694 -15.62 18.74 25.36
C HIS A 694 -16.30 17.55 26.06
N LEU A 695 -16.34 16.42 25.36
CA LEU A 695 -16.77 15.12 25.89
C LEU A 695 -15.55 14.23 26.09
N PRO A 696 -15.10 14.00 27.33
CA PRO A 696 -13.99 13.09 27.59
C PRO A 696 -14.37 11.65 27.22
N ARG A 697 -13.36 10.77 27.19
CA ARG A 697 -13.52 9.31 27.01
C ARG A 697 -14.74 8.78 27.75
N GLY A 698 -15.66 8.17 27.00
CA GLY A 698 -16.90 7.63 27.53
C GLY A 698 -17.91 7.28 26.46
N THR A 699 -18.98 6.60 26.88
CA THR A 699 -20.15 6.32 26.05
C THR A 699 -21.33 7.10 26.61
N TYR A 700 -21.95 7.92 25.78
CA TYR A 700 -23.03 8.84 26.15
C TYR A 700 -24.30 8.42 25.42
N ARG A 701 -25.35 8.09 26.18
CA ARG A 701 -26.65 7.72 25.62
C ARG A 701 -27.43 8.99 25.26
N ILE A 702 -27.84 9.09 24.00
CA ILE A 702 -28.54 10.21 23.41
C ILE A 702 -29.97 9.78 23.08
N ASP A 703 -30.89 10.08 23.98
CA ASP A 703 -32.32 9.76 23.85
C ASP A 703 -33.11 10.82 23.07
N LYS A 704 -32.57 12.03 22.96
CA LYS A 704 -33.06 13.12 22.11
C LYS A 704 -31.91 13.72 21.30
N PRO A 705 -32.14 14.20 20.07
CA PRO A 705 -31.10 14.80 19.26
C PRO A 705 -30.35 15.92 20.00
N LEU A 706 -29.02 15.90 19.90
CA LEU A 706 -28.21 17.05 20.28
C LEU A 706 -28.30 18.09 19.15
N VAL A 707 -28.91 19.23 19.45
CA VAL A 707 -29.21 20.28 18.47
C VAL A 707 -28.17 21.39 18.57
N LEU A 708 -27.44 21.62 17.49
CA LEU A 708 -26.63 22.82 17.30
C LEU A 708 -27.50 23.84 16.53
N PRO A 709 -27.89 24.96 17.16
CA PRO A 709 -28.85 25.89 16.59
C PRO A 709 -28.29 26.68 15.39
N PRO A 710 -29.15 27.34 14.59
CA PRO A 710 -28.71 28.27 13.55
C PRO A 710 -27.80 29.36 14.11
N GLY A 711 -26.80 29.78 13.32
CA GLY A 711 -25.78 30.74 13.72
C GLY A 711 -24.68 30.17 14.64
N SER A 712 -24.79 28.90 15.07
CA SER A 712 -23.80 28.28 15.96
C SER A 712 -22.43 28.13 15.30
N ASP A 713 -21.37 28.51 16.01
CA ASP A 713 -19.96 28.20 15.71
C ASP A 713 -19.33 27.29 16.78
N VAL A 714 -20.18 26.56 17.52
CA VAL A 714 -19.79 25.63 18.58
C VAL A 714 -18.96 24.47 18.01
N GLN A 715 -17.94 24.08 18.78
CA GLN A 715 -17.15 22.89 18.51
C GLN A 715 -17.49 21.78 19.49
N LEU A 716 -18.02 20.67 18.97
CA LEU A 716 -18.23 19.45 19.74
C LEU A 716 -16.99 18.56 19.61
N VAL A 717 -16.26 18.34 20.70
CA VAL A 717 -14.94 17.70 20.68
C VAL A 717 -14.92 16.48 21.60
N GLY A 718 -14.49 15.34 21.08
CA GLY A 718 -14.18 14.14 21.88
C GLY A 718 -12.67 13.88 22.01
N ASP A 719 -12.33 12.78 22.70
CA ASP A 719 -10.94 12.33 22.90
C ASP A 719 -10.39 11.42 21.79
N GLY A 720 -11.22 10.95 20.85
CA GLY A 720 -10.78 10.07 19.77
C GLY A 720 -11.86 9.14 19.22
N LEU A 721 -11.49 8.36 18.21
CA LEU A 721 -12.31 7.30 17.62
C LEU A 721 -12.15 6.00 18.39
N HIS A 722 -13.15 5.11 18.30
CA HIS A 722 -13.06 3.69 18.66
C HIS A 722 -12.49 3.38 20.06
N ASN A 723 -13.36 3.09 21.02
CA ASN A 723 -13.04 2.93 22.46
C ASN A 723 -12.57 4.22 23.19
N ALA A 724 -12.63 5.38 22.52
CA ALA A 724 -12.39 6.69 23.12
C ALA A 724 -13.72 7.39 23.47
N THR A 725 -14.29 8.22 22.58
CA THR A 725 -15.53 8.96 22.86
C THR A 725 -16.65 8.57 21.92
N LYS A 726 -17.78 8.11 22.46
CA LYS A 726 -18.90 7.58 21.69
C LYS A 726 -20.25 8.18 22.10
N LEU A 727 -21.02 8.67 21.14
CA LEU A 727 -22.44 9.02 21.29
C LEU A 727 -23.30 7.87 20.76
N GLU A 728 -24.27 7.40 21.54
CA GLU A 728 -25.18 6.31 21.17
C GLU A 728 -26.64 6.78 21.21
N GLY A 729 -27.27 6.86 20.04
CA GLY A 729 -28.69 7.17 19.90
C GLY A 729 -29.58 6.08 20.50
N ALA A 730 -30.80 6.46 20.93
CA ALA A 730 -31.77 5.51 21.48
C ALA A 730 -33.02 5.26 20.62
N GLY A 731 -33.12 5.86 19.42
CA GLY A 731 -34.31 5.77 18.56
C GLY A 731 -34.06 6.07 17.08
N ALA A 732 -35.12 6.53 16.40
CA ALA A 732 -35.15 6.84 14.96
C ALA A 732 -34.58 8.22 14.61
N ASP A 733 -34.58 9.13 15.58
CA ASP A 733 -34.12 10.51 15.41
C ASP A 733 -32.59 10.60 15.19
N PRO A 734 -32.11 11.69 14.56
CA PRO A 734 -30.68 11.93 14.44
C PRO A 734 -29.99 12.09 15.80
N VAL A 735 -28.77 11.58 15.95
CA VAL A 735 -27.99 11.77 17.20
C VAL A 735 -27.52 13.22 17.31
N ILE A 736 -27.01 13.78 16.21
CA ILE A 736 -26.64 15.19 16.10
C ILE A 736 -27.45 15.83 14.98
N ARG A 737 -28.07 16.98 15.28
CA ARG A 737 -28.75 17.84 14.32
C ARG A 737 -28.07 19.20 14.27
N ILE A 738 -27.50 19.56 13.12
CA ILE A 738 -26.89 20.87 12.87
C ILE A 738 -27.84 21.66 11.98
N ALA A 739 -28.46 22.69 12.55
CA ALA A 739 -29.42 23.53 11.84
C ALA A 739 -28.70 24.67 11.10
N GLY A 740 -28.75 24.68 9.77
CA GLY A 740 -28.17 25.72 8.93
C GLY A 740 -29.00 27.03 8.90
N PRO A 741 -28.38 28.20 8.68
CA PRO A 741 -26.95 28.44 8.49
C PRO A 741 -26.16 28.18 9.77
N SER A 742 -25.05 27.43 9.69
CA SER A 742 -24.21 27.08 10.85
C SER A 742 -22.73 27.10 10.49
N ARG A 743 -21.87 27.33 11.49
CA ARG A 743 -20.40 27.27 11.43
C ARG A 743 -19.84 26.24 12.41
N ALA A 744 -20.67 25.30 12.85
CA ALA A 744 -20.30 24.31 13.84
C ALA A 744 -19.20 23.36 13.34
N ALA A 745 -18.46 22.79 14.29
CA ALA A 745 -17.51 21.72 14.03
C ALA A 745 -17.73 20.52 14.95
N VAL A 746 -17.49 19.32 14.43
CA VAL A 746 -17.54 18.07 15.21
C VAL A 746 -16.21 17.35 15.03
N ARG A 747 -15.58 16.93 16.13
CA ARG A 747 -14.21 16.43 16.13
C ARG A 747 -14.00 15.22 17.03
N ASN A 748 -13.21 14.24 16.58
CA ASN A 748 -12.72 13.12 17.40
C ASN A 748 -13.83 12.33 18.12
N LEU A 749 -14.91 12.00 17.39
CA LEU A 749 -16.11 11.36 17.95
C LEU A 749 -16.54 10.15 17.13
N GLU A 750 -16.97 9.10 17.83
CA GLU A 750 -17.80 8.04 17.28
C GLU A 750 -19.27 8.33 17.59
N ILE A 751 -20.15 8.19 16.60
CA ILE A 751 -21.57 8.51 16.68
C ILE A 751 -22.33 7.35 16.07
N ALA A 752 -23.12 6.65 16.88
CA ALA A 752 -23.94 5.52 16.47
C ALA A 752 -25.41 5.84 16.64
N ALA A 753 -26.18 5.78 15.55
CA ALA A 753 -27.63 5.94 15.56
C ALA A 753 -28.32 4.76 16.25
N GLY A 754 -29.54 4.97 16.78
CA GLY A 754 -30.13 4.07 17.77
C GLY A 754 -30.79 2.79 17.23
N SER A 755 -31.39 2.81 16.04
CA SER A 755 -32.15 1.64 15.53
C SER A 755 -31.86 1.33 14.07
N ARG A 756 -31.56 0.05 13.81
CA ARG A 756 -31.38 -0.49 12.45
C ARG A 756 -32.71 -0.51 11.67
N ALA A 757 -33.80 -0.83 12.34
CA ALA A 757 -35.13 -0.98 11.74
C ALA A 757 -35.77 0.36 11.39
N ASP A 758 -35.60 1.36 12.27
CA ASP A 758 -36.31 2.65 12.15
C ASP A 758 -35.62 3.63 11.21
N GLY A 759 -34.48 3.25 10.66
CA GLY A 759 -33.78 4.01 9.63
C GLY A 759 -33.04 5.24 10.15
N ALA A 760 -32.53 5.16 11.38
CA ALA A 760 -31.94 6.29 12.08
C ALA A 760 -30.70 6.88 11.36
N THR A 761 -30.60 8.21 11.39
CA THR A 761 -29.43 8.95 10.89
C THR A 761 -28.47 9.24 12.04
N ALA A 762 -27.15 9.18 11.85
CA ALA A 762 -26.23 9.58 12.91
C ALA A 762 -26.09 11.11 12.98
N ILE A 763 -25.80 11.75 11.85
CA ILE A 763 -25.60 13.20 11.76
C ILE A 763 -26.47 13.78 10.66
N LEU A 764 -27.27 14.78 10.99
CA LEU A 764 -28.08 15.54 10.05
C LEU A 764 -27.58 17.00 9.99
N VAL A 765 -27.23 17.48 8.80
CA VAL A 765 -27.00 18.90 8.50
C VAL A 765 -28.15 19.39 7.63
N GLU A 766 -28.97 20.29 8.18
CA GLU A 766 -30.14 20.85 7.51
C GLU A 766 -29.86 22.22 6.94
N ASN A 767 -30.63 22.64 5.94
CA ASN A 767 -30.50 23.94 5.31
C ASN A 767 -29.03 24.17 4.90
N ALA A 768 -28.48 23.27 4.08
CA ALA A 768 -27.06 23.22 3.72
C ALA A 768 -26.76 23.64 2.27
N ASP A 769 -27.72 24.26 1.58
CA ASP A 769 -27.63 24.57 0.14
C ASP A 769 -27.81 26.06 -0.20
N GLN A 770 -27.42 26.95 0.72
CA GLN A 770 -27.33 28.38 0.37
C GLN A 770 -26.19 28.61 -0.62
N PRO A 771 -26.24 29.67 -1.45
CA PRO A 771 -25.10 30.11 -2.25
C PRO A 771 -23.82 30.27 -1.41
N GLY A 772 -22.82 29.44 -1.71
CA GLY A 772 -21.55 29.42 -0.98
C GLY A 772 -21.54 28.55 0.29
N ALA A 773 -22.57 27.72 0.50
CA ALA A 773 -22.56 26.69 1.54
C ALA A 773 -21.45 25.66 1.27
N ARG A 774 -20.77 25.25 2.34
CA ARG A 774 -19.64 24.34 2.31
C ARG A 774 -19.74 23.31 3.43
N ILE A 775 -19.59 22.04 3.08
CA ILE A 775 -19.42 20.96 4.04
C ILE A 775 -18.07 20.33 3.80
N HIS A 776 -17.21 20.33 4.82
CA HIS A 776 -15.89 19.72 4.73
C HIS A 776 -15.78 18.57 5.73
N VAL A 777 -15.37 17.41 5.24
CA VAL A 777 -15.16 16.20 6.03
C VAL A 777 -13.71 15.76 5.85
N GLU A 778 -12.90 15.82 6.91
CA GLU A 778 -11.52 15.30 6.95
C GLU A 778 -11.52 14.06 7.84
N GLN A 779 -11.14 12.90 7.30
CA GLN A 779 -11.19 11.61 8.01
C GLN A 779 -12.56 11.25 8.57
N GLY A 780 -13.62 11.50 7.80
CA GLY A 780 -14.96 10.99 8.12
C GLY A 780 -15.05 9.49 7.88
N LYS A 781 -15.83 8.78 8.68
CA LYS A 781 -16.18 7.38 8.42
C LYS A 781 -17.69 7.21 8.46
N GLY A 782 -18.33 7.05 7.30
CA GLY A 782 -19.75 6.79 7.15
C GLY A 782 -20.01 5.28 7.04
N LEU A 783 -20.18 4.58 8.16
CA LEU A 783 -20.22 3.10 8.20
C LEU A 783 -21.64 2.50 8.19
N GLY A 784 -22.62 3.28 7.72
CA GLY A 784 -24.02 2.89 7.79
C GLY A 784 -24.38 1.66 6.95
N TYR A 785 -25.49 1.00 7.32
CA TYR A 785 -26.06 -0.14 6.58
C TYR A 785 -27.01 0.29 5.46
N GLY A 786 -27.33 1.59 5.32
CA GLY A 786 -27.96 2.18 4.14
C GLY A 786 -26.89 2.88 3.29
N TYR A 787 -26.75 4.19 3.46
CA TYR A 787 -25.66 4.99 2.89
C TYR A 787 -24.77 5.54 4.01
N GLY A 788 -23.45 5.51 3.82
CA GLY A 788 -22.54 6.26 4.67
C GLY A 788 -22.79 7.77 4.56
N PHE A 789 -23.02 8.25 3.34
CA PHE A 789 -23.28 9.64 3.01
C PHE A 789 -24.51 9.80 2.12
N GLU A 790 -25.42 10.68 2.51
CA GLU A 790 -26.61 11.02 1.75
C GLU A 790 -26.67 12.53 1.56
N LEU A 791 -26.59 12.97 0.31
CA LEU A 791 -26.58 14.38 -0.08
C LEU A 791 -27.82 14.64 -0.94
N ASP A 792 -28.77 15.39 -0.39
CA ASP A 792 -30.12 15.46 -0.93
C ASP A 792 -30.52 16.90 -1.29
N GLY A 793 -30.82 17.09 -2.57
CA GLY A 793 -31.40 18.32 -3.09
C GLY A 793 -30.43 19.49 -3.24
N LEU A 794 -29.14 19.22 -3.50
CA LEU A 794 -28.10 20.25 -3.56
C LEU A 794 -27.96 20.88 -4.96
N ASP A 795 -28.06 22.20 -5.05
CA ASP A 795 -27.83 23.02 -6.25
C ASP A 795 -26.69 24.04 -6.06
N GLU A 796 -26.31 24.41 -4.84
CA GLU A 796 -25.29 25.44 -4.56
C GLU A 796 -24.13 24.92 -3.69
N ALA A 797 -24.36 23.90 -2.86
CA ALA A 797 -23.40 23.44 -1.87
C ALA A 797 -22.14 22.78 -2.44
N LEU A 798 -20.98 23.17 -1.94
CA LEU A 798 -19.73 22.43 -2.14
C LEU A 798 -19.51 21.47 -0.98
N VAL A 799 -19.48 20.17 -1.25
CA VAL A 799 -19.14 19.14 -0.27
C VAL A 799 -17.82 18.48 -0.64
N THR A 800 -16.81 18.64 0.21
CA THR A 800 -15.49 18.02 0.05
C THR A 800 -15.26 17.02 1.16
N LEU A 801 -14.99 15.77 0.77
CA LEU A 801 -14.65 14.68 1.67
C LEU A 801 -13.20 14.30 1.38
N HIS A 802 -12.37 14.32 2.40
CA HIS A 802 -10.95 14.03 2.32
C HIS A 802 -10.63 12.85 3.24
N ASN A 803 -9.86 11.88 2.73
CA ASN A 803 -9.43 10.69 3.49
C ASN A 803 -10.59 9.98 4.19
N THR A 804 -11.71 9.82 3.49
CA THR A 804 -13.00 9.47 4.08
C THR A 804 -13.41 8.06 3.71
N ASP A 805 -13.73 7.24 4.71
CA ASP A 805 -14.25 5.91 4.44
C ASP A 805 -15.77 5.89 4.44
N HIS A 806 -16.36 5.10 3.54
CA HIS A 806 -17.80 5.06 3.39
C HIS A 806 -18.34 3.70 2.94
N ASN A 807 -19.47 3.31 3.51
CA ASN A 807 -20.27 2.16 3.08
C ASN A 807 -21.40 2.58 2.12
N GLY A 808 -21.12 3.57 1.28
CA GLY A 808 -22.02 4.05 0.23
C GLY A 808 -22.30 5.54 0.27
N MET A 809 -22.63 6.10 -0.88
CA MET A 809 -22.90 7.50 -1.11
C MET A 809 -24.00 7.69 -2.15
N ARG A 810 -25.06 8.42 -1.77
CA ARG A 810 -26.12 8.90 -2.67
C ARG A 810 -26.00 10.40 -2.84
N VAL A 811 -25.95 10.86 -4.08
CA VAL A 811 -25.90 12.28 -4.45
C VAL A 811 -27.07 12.62 -5.35
N ALA A 812 -28.04 13.36 -4.80
CA ALA A 812 -29.20 13.88 -5.52
C ALA A 812 -29.07 15.39 -5.73
N GLY A 813 -29.19 15.84 -6.98
CA GLY A 813 -29.22 17.27 -7.31
C GLY A 813 -30.50 17.96 -6.83
N GLY A 814 -30.44 19.28 -6.70
CA GLY A 814 -31.59 20.11 -6.37
C GLY A 814 -32.54 20.37 -7.54
N PRO A 815 -33.61 21.17 -7.34
CA PRO A 815 -34.65 21.41 -8.32
C PRO A 815 -34.17 21.97 -9.67
N ARG A 816 -33.04 22.70 -9.71
CA ARG A 816 -32.46 23.22 -10.95
C ARG A 816 -31.61 22.15 -11.65
N SER A 817 -30.76 21.44 -10.92
CA SER A 817 -29.97 20.33 -11.47
C SER A 817 -30.86 19.22 -12.04
N ALA A 818 -31.98 18.93 -11.38
CA ALA A 818 -32.97 17.96 -11.84
C ALA A 818 -33.61 18.31 -13.20
N LYS A 819 -33.64 19.61 -13.55
CA LYS A 819 -34.10 20.13 -14.84
C LYS A 819 -32.97 20.26 -15.87
N GLY A 820 -31.77 19.77 -15.56
CA GLY A 820 -30.59 19.82 -16.43
C GLY A 820 -29.79 21.12 -16.38
N ALA A 821 -30.07 22.02 -15.42
CA ALA A 821 -29.28 23.24 -15.27
C ALA A 821 -27.85 22.93 -14.79
N LYS A 822 -26.86 23.64 -15.30
CA LYS A 822 -25.51 23.64 -14.71
C LYS A 822 -25.56 24.49 -13.45
N THR A 823 -25.39 23.84 -12.30
CA THR A 823 -25.45 24.49 -10.99
C THR A 823 -24.04 24.66 -10.40
N ALA A 824 -23.92 25.16 -9.16
CA ALA A 824 -22.64 25.27 -8.46
C ALA A 824 -22.35 24.05 -7.57
N ALA A 825 -23.37 23.25 -7.21
CA ALA A 825 -23.24 22.11 -6.29
C ALA A 825 -22.23 21.05 -6.73
N GLN A 826 -21.28 20.72 -5.88
CA GLN A 826 -20.24 19.73 -6.19
C GLN A 826 -20.02 18.83 -5.00
N VAL A 827 -19.96 17.53 -5.25
CA VAL A 827 -19.58 16.53 -4.25
C VAL A 827 -18.27 15.90 -4.72
N CYS A 828 -17.20 16.12 -3.96
CA CYS A 828 -15.89 15.58 -4.27
C CYS A 828 -15.37 14.76 -3.10
N LEU A 829 -15.20 13.46 -3.33
CA LEU A 829 -14.49 12.55 -2.45
C LEU A 829 -13.05 12.39 -2.95
N PHE A 830 -12.11 12.94 -2.20
CA PHE A 830 -10.68 12.76 -2.39
C PHE A 830 -10.18 11.79 -1.34
N GLN A 831 -9.84 10.59 -1.77
CA GLN A 831 -9.23 9.53 -0.98
C GLN A 831 -10.13 8.94 0.10
N GLY A 832 -9.85 7.68 0.43
CA GLY A 832 -10.65 6.90 1.37
C GLY A 832 -10.74 5.43 0.99
N ALA A 833 -11.44 4.66 1.81
CA ALA A 833 -11.80 3.29 1.54
C ALA A 833 -13.32 3.10 1.53
N SER A 834 -13.78 2.10 0.79
CA SER A 834 -15.18 1.71 0.77
C SER A 834 -15.28 0.20 0.80
N SER A 835 -16.26 -0.30 1.53
CA SER A 835 -16.51 -1.73 1.61
C SER A 835 -17.99 -2.03 1.77
N ARG A 836 -18.40 -3.22 1.33
CA ARG A 836 -19.74 -3.74 1.65
C ARG A 836 -19.73 -5.26 1.75
N GLY A 837 -20.25 -5.77 2.87
CA GLY A 837 -20.42 -7.19 3.11
C GLY A 837 -21.47 -7.82 2.18
N GLY A 838 -21.32 -9.13 1.91
CA GLY A 838 -22.32 -9.89 1.16
C GLY A 838 -23.59 -10.15 1.99
N GLY A 839 -24.77 -10.04 1.36
CA GLY A 839 -26.07 -10.28 1.99
C GLY A 839 -26.75 -9.05 2.62
N ASP A 840 -26.17 -7.86 2.49
CA ASP A 840 -26.82 -6.60 2.91
C ASP A 840 -27.89 -6.21 1.86
N PRO A 841 -29.18 -6.07 2.22
CA PRO A 841 -30.28 -5.73 1.27
C PRO A 841 -30.22 -4.28 0.74
N ALA A 842 -29.06 -3.65 0.90
CA ALA A 842 -28.89 -2.22 0.91
C ALA A 842 -28.31 -1.71 -0.42
N PRO A 843 -28.39 -0.40 -0.68
CA PRO A 843 -28.19 0.14 -2.02
C PRO A 843 -26.74 0.02 -2.51
N ARG A 844 -26.50 0.41 -3.77
CA ARG A 844 -25.17 0.40 -4.38
C ARG A 844 -24.27 1.47 -3.72
N ILE A 845 -22.95 1.31 -3.77
CA ILE A 845 -21.94 2.15 -3.12
C ILE A 845 -21.97 3.56 -3.69
N TYR A 846 -22.16 3.71 -5.01
CA TYR A 846 -22.32 5.03 -5.61
C TYR A 846 -23.64 5.11 -6.36
N GLN A 847 -24.42 6.14 -6.03
CA GLN A 847 -25.65 6.51 -6.73
C GLN A 847 -25.68 8.01 -6.99
N VAL A 848 -25.97 8.36 -8.24
CA VAL A 848 -26.11 9.75 -8.70
C VAL A 848 -27.45 9.89 -9.40
N GLU A 849 -28.24 10.87 -8.98
CA GLU A 849 -29.60 11.09 -9.48
C GLU A 849 -29.98 12.56 -9.50
N LYS A 850 -31.09 12.89 -10.19
CA LYS A 850 -31.65 14.24 -10.27
C LYS A 850 -30.62 15.30 -10.68
N GLY A 851 -29.70 14.96 -11.59
CA GLY A 851 -28.66 15.86 -12.07
C GLY A 851 -27.49 16.06 -11.09
N GLY A 852 -27.38 15.23 -10.06
CA GLY A 852 -26.29 15.26 -9.08
C GLY A 852 -24.91 15.13 -9.73
N ARG A 853 -23.87 15.64 -9.05
CA ARG A 853 -22.50 15.65 -9.55
C ARG A 853 -21.53 15.13 -8.51
N LEU A 854 -20.88 14.01 -8.82
CA LEU A 854 -19.98 13.30 -7.93
C LEU A 854 -18.63 13.02 -8.60
N LEU A 855 -17.55 13.46 -7.96
CA LEU A 855 -16.18 13.03 -8.25
C LEU A 855 -15.68 12.17 -7.09
N VAL A 856 -15.24 10.95 -7.39
CA VAL A 856 -14.55 10.03 -6.48
C VAL A 856 -13.11 9.88 -6.97
N ARG A 857 -12.16 9.96 -6.05
CA ARG A 857 -10.74 9.88 -6.41
C ARG A 857 -9.91 9.09 -5.42
N ASP A 858 -9.00 8.28 -5.92
CA ASP A 858 -8.00 7.53 -5.16
C ASP A 858 -8.58 6.72 -3.99
N THR A 859 -9.62 5.94 -4.30
CA THR A 859 -10.30 5.11 -3.29
C THR A 859 -10.05 3.62 -3.49
N TRP A 860 -9.92 2.90 -2.37
CA TRP A 860 -9.94 1.45 -2.34
C TRP A 860 -11.38 0.97 -2.14
N TYR A 861 -11.86 0.10 -3.01
CA TYR A 861 -13.11 -0.63 -2.83
C TYR A 861 -12.81 -2.11 -2.64
N GLU A 862 -13.30 -2.68 -1.53
CA GLU A 862 -13.30 -4.12 -1.31
C GLU A 862 -14.67 -4.60 -0.84
N GLY A 863 -15.36 -5.43 -1.64
CA GLY A 863 -16.71 -5.86 -1.27
C GLY A 863 -17.43 -6.74 -2.27
N ASN A 864 -18.74 -6.86 -2.08
CA ASN A 864 -19.60 -7.67 -2.95
C ASN A 864 -19.69 -7.07 -4.37
N PRO A 865 -19.53 -7.86 -5.45
CA PRO A 865 -19.74 -7.41 -6.82
C PRO A 865 -21.10 -6.74 -7.03
N GLU A 866 -22.18 -7.16 -6.37
CA GLU A 866 -23.53 -6.64 -6.62
C GLU A 866 -23.73 -5.19 -6.14
N HIS A 867 -22.76 -4.56 -5.47
CA HIS A 867 -22.99 -3.26 -4.84
C HIS A 867 -22.06 -2.14 -5.30
N PHE A 868 -21.12 -2.30 -6.24
CA PHE A 868 -20.15 -1.23 -6.49
C PHE A 868 -20.73 0.03 -7.20
N LEU A 869 -21.11 -0.05 -8.48
CA LEU A 869 -21.58 1.12 -9.24
C LEU A 869 -22.81 0.79 -10.09
N HIS A 870 -23.88 1.57 -9.91
CA HIS A 870 -25.10 1.47 -10.72
C HIS A 870 -25.63 2.85 -11.04
N LEU A 871 -25.70 3.17 -12.33
CA LEU A 871 -26.13 4.49 -12.82
C LEU A 871 -27.34 4.32 -13.73
N THR A 872 -28.49 4.88 -13.32
CA THR A 872 -29.78 4.70 -14.01
C THR A 872 -30.58 5.96 -14.30
N ASP A 873 -30.26 7.09 -13.67
CA ASP A 873 -31.00 8.34 -13.83
C ASP A 873 -30.22 9.38 -14.64
N ALA A 874 -29.81 10.51 -14.04
CA ALA A 874 -29.09 11.56 -14.73
C ALA A 874 -28.13 12.31 -13.82
N GLY A 875 -27.00 12.74 -14.37
CA GLY A 875 -26.00 13.53 -13.64
C GLY A 875 -24.59 13.44 -14.22
N GLU A 876 -23.60 13.73 -13.37
CA GLU A 876 -22.19 13.59 -13.69
C GLU A 876 -21.49 12.73 -12.65
N PHE A 877 -20.86 11.65 -13.09
CA PHE A 877 -20.10 10.75 -12.23
C PHE A 877 -18.67 10.59 -12.75
N ALA A 878 -17.69 10.76 -11.88
CA ALA A 878 -16.30 10.47 -12.18
C ALA A 878 -15.69 9.61 -11.08
N TYR A 879 -15.01 8.51 -11.43
CA TYR A 879 -14.17 7.73 -10.54
C TYR A 879 -12.76 7.71 -11.13
N VAL A 880 -11.79 8.29 -10.43
CA VAL A 880 -10.45 8.51 -10.97
C VAL A 880 -9.37 8.09 -9.98
N GLY A 881 -8.53 7.12 -10.34
CA GLY A 881 -7.54 6.55 -9.42
C GLY A 881 -8.23 5.68 -8.37
N GLY A 882 -7.77 4.44 -8.21
CA GLY A 882 -8.32 3.55 -7.20
C GLY A 882 -8.09 2.09 -7.51
N HIS A 883 -8.40 1.26 -6.52
CA HIS A 883 -8.50 -0.18 -6.68
C HIS A 883 -9.93 -0.63 -6.42
N VAL A 884 -10.47 -1.43 -7.32
CA VAL A 884 -11.81 -2.03 -7.19
C VAL A 884 -11.62 -3.54 -7.13
N ALA A 885 -11.68 -4.09 -5.92
CA ALA A 885 -11.60 -5.51 -5.65
C ALA A 885 -12.98 -6.05 -5.25
N THR A 886 -13.59 -6.85 -6.12
CA THR A 886 -14.85 -7.52 -5.77
C THR A 886 -14.61 -8.99 -5.46
N ALA A 887 -15.41 -9.54 -4.53
CA ALA A 887 -15.37 -10.96 -4.22
C ALA A 887 -15.63 -11.80 -5.47
N LYS A 888 -14.89 -12.91 -5.65
CA LYS A 888 -15.19 -13.87 -6.73
C LYS A 888 -16.61 -14.40 -6.54
N ALA A 889 -17.48 -14.18 -7.53
CA ALA A 889 -18.70 -14.98 -7.62
C ALA A 889 -18.28 -16.46 -7.61
N LYS A 890 -19.00 -17.32 -6.89
CA LYS A 890 -18.75 -18.77 -6.95
C LYS A 890 -19.05 -19.23 -8.39
N GLY A 891 -18.02 -19.34 -9.22
CA GLY A 891 -18.13 -19.66 -10.65
C GLY A 891 -17.47 -18.59 -11.51
N HIS A 892 -16.52 -19.00 -12.36
CA HIS A 892 -15.69 -18.11 -13.18
C HIS A 892 -16.40 -17.45 -14.37
N ASN A 893 -17.72 -17.58 -14.45
CA ASN A 893 -18.54 -16.96 -15.48
C ASN A 893 -19.60 -16.14 -14.77
N VAL A 894 -19.61 -14.82 -14.98
CA VAL A 894 -20.81 -14.03 -14.76
C VAL A 894 -21.83 -14.60 -15.73
N ALA A 895 -22.70 -15.49 -15.26
CA ALA A 895 -23.75 -16.09 -16.08
C ALA A 895 -24.54 -14.97 -16.77
N GLU A 896 -25.05 -15.23 -17.96
CA GLU A 896 -25.93 -14.29 -18.67
C GLU A 896 -27.18 -14.02 -17.79
N GLY A 897 -27.15 -12.93 -17.02
CA GLY A 897 -28.15 -12.63 -15.98
C GLY A 897 -27.57 -12.16 -14.63
N ALA A 898 -26.32 -12.49 -14.32
CA ALA A 898 -25.66 -12.03 -13.09
C ALA A 898 -25.34 -10.51 -13.13
N VAL A 899 -25.44 -9.86 -11.97
CA VAL A 899 -25.27 -8.41 -11.81
C VAL A 899 -23.80 -8.03 -12.01
N ALA A 900 -23.54 -7.13 -12.96
CA ALA A 900 -22.20 -6.59 -13.16
C ALA A 900 -21.85 -5.60 -12.03
N PRO A 901 -20.61 -5.62 -11.52
CA PRO A 901 -20.16 -4.65 -10.52
C PRO A 901 -20.25 -3.20 -10.96
N VAL A 902 -20.07 -2.95 -12.25
CA VAL A 902 -20.38 -1.65 -12.85
C VAL A 902 -21.48 -1.84 -13.88
N GLU A 903 -22.64 -1.24 -13.61
CA GLU A 903 -23.79 -1.25 -14.50
C GLU A 903 -24.25 0.18 -14.82
N VAL A 904 -24.33 0.49 -16.12
CA VAL A 904 -24.89 1.75 -16.62
C VAL A 904 -26.09 1.39 -17.51
N ALA A 905 -27.29 1.84 -17.14
CA ALA A 905 -28.51 1.51 -17.86
C ALA A 905 -29.54 2.64 -17.79
N GLY A 906 -29.82 3.29 -18.92
CA GLY A 906 -30.75 4.43 -19.01
C GLY A 906 -30.19 5.75 -18.47
N PHE A 907 -28.90 5.81 -18.14
CA PHE A 907 -28.27 7.01 -17.56
C PHE A 907 -28.09 8.12 -18.60
N ARG A 908 -28.36 9.37 -18.20
CA ARG A 908 -28.19 10.58 -19.02
C ARG A 908 -27.14 11.51 -18.41
N GLY A 909 -26.11 11.88 -19.16
CA GLY A 909 -25.04 12.77 -18.68
C GLY A 909 -23.65 12.18 -18.85
N ARG A 910 -22.70 12.58 -17.98
CA ARG A 910 -21.28 12.25 -18.14
C ARG A 910 -20.80 11.19 -17.15
N VAL A 911 -20.07 10.19 -17.63
CA VAL A 911 -19.43 9.15 -16.82
C VAL A 911 -17.94 9.04 -17.18
N LEU A 912 -17.04 9.35 -16.24
CA LEU A 912 -15.60 9.17 -16.40
C LEU A 912 -15.09 8.08 -15.45
N LEU A 913 -14.52 7.01 -15.98
CA LEU A 913 -13.81 6.01 -15.19
C LEU A 913 -12.34 6.00 -15.63
N SER A 914 -11.42 6.39 -14.74
CA SER A 914 -10.02 6.57 -15.12
C SER A 914 -9.02 6.06 -14.10
N GLN A 915 -7.89 5.50 -14.55
CA GLN A 915 -6.78 5.07 -13.69
C GLN A 915 -7.20 4.05 -12.61
N ILE A 916 -8.15 3.17 -12.95
CA ILE A 916 -8.69 2.17 -12.03
C ILE A 916 -8.01 0.82 -12.24
N SER A 917 -7.48 0.27 -11.17
CA SER A 917 -7.05 -1.13 -11.09
C SER A 917 -8.25 -1.98 -10.65
N ALA A 918 -8.61 -3.00 -11.43
CA ALA A 918 -9.89 -3.70 -11.28
C ALA A 918 -9.72 -5.22 -11.16
N ASN A 919 -10.11 -5.79 -10.02
CA ASN A 919 -10.12 -7.22 -9.76
C ASN A 919 -11.58 -7.69 -9.58
N ASN A 920 -12.04 -8.56 -10.49
CA ASN A 920 -13.42 -9.05 -10.61
C ASN A 920 -14.48 -7.95 -10.83
N ALA A 921 -14.08 -6.74 -11.25
CA ALA A 921 -14.99 -5.62 -11.50
C ALA A 921 -15.44 -5.55 -12.97
N HIS A 922 -16.34 -6.45 -13.39
CA HIS A 922 -16.88 -6.42 -14.74
C HIS A 922 -17.72 -5.15 -14.99
N LEU A 923 -17.51 -4.54 -16.15
CA LEU A 923 -18.28 -3.39 -16.63
C LEU A 923 -19.31 -3.84 -17.67
N ARG A 924 -20.56 -3.37 -17.51
CA ARG A 924 -21.64 -3.57 -18.46
C ARG A 924 -22.43 -2.28 -18.70
N VAL A 925 -22.62 -1.94 -19.96
CA VAL A 925 -23.53 -0.88 -20.42
C VAL A 925 -24.72 -1.57 -21.09
N ARG A 926 -25.96 -1.35 -20.62
CA ARG A 926 -27.17 -2.03 -21.10
C ARG A 926 -28.20 -1.03 -21.65
N GLY A 927 -29.02 -1.50 -22.59
CA GLY A 927 -30.16 -0.76 -23.13
C GLY A 927 -29.77 0.49 -23.93
N GLU A 928 -30.77 1.27 -24.34
CA GLU A 928 -30.50 2.58 -24.93
C GLU A 928 -30.16 3.60 -23.84
N ASN A 929 -29.05 4.32 -24.02
CA ASN A 929 -28.59 5.35 -23.08
C ASN A 929 -28.57 6.73 -23.78
N PRO A 930 -29.74 7.30 -24.13
CA PRO A 930 -29.80 8.54 -24.88
C PRO A 930 -29.20 9.69 -24.07
N GLY A 931 -28.16 10.35 -24.59
CA GLY A 931 -27.49 11.46 -23.91
C GLY A 931 -26.39 11.07 -22.92
N LEU A 932 -26.03 9.79 -22.84
CA LEU A 932 -24.81 9.35 -22.15
C LEU A 932 -23.56 9.82 -22.91
N LYS A 933 -22.55 10.31 -22.20
CA LYS A 933 -21.16 10.43 -22.66
C LYS A 933 -20.27 9.71 -21.65
N MET A 934 -19.54 8.70 -22.09
CA MET A 934 -18.73 7.88 -21.19
C MET A 934 -17.29 7.70 -21.68
N LEU A 935 -16.32 7.79 -20.78
CA LEU A 935 -14.91 7.55 -21.10
C LEU A 935 -14.30 6.59 -20.07
N LEU A 936 -13.72 5.50 -20.57
CA LEU A 936 -12.78 4.64 -19.87
C LEU A 936 -11.36 5.06 -20.24
N LEU A 937 -10.58 5.55 -19.27
CA LEU A 937 -9.22 6.06 -19.52
C LEU A 937 -8.20 5.41 -18.59
N GLY A 938 -7.34 4.54 -19.10
CA GLY A 938 -6.33 3.88 -18.25
C GLY A 938 -6.93 2.86 -17.27
N TRP A 939 -8.08 2.27 -17.64
CA TRP A 939 -8.67 1.15 -16.89
C TRP A 939 -7.78 -0.09 -17.03
N THR A 940 -7.54 -0.78 -15.91
CA THR A 940 -6.63 -1.94 -15.85
C THR A 940 -7.24 -3.16 -15.14
N PRO A 941 -8.01 -4.02 -15.83
CA PRO A 941 -8.59 -5.22 -15.24
C PRO A 941 -7.56 -6.36 -15.06
N TYR A 942 -7.82 -7.30 -14.14
CA TYR A 942 -7.12 -8.60 -14.04
C TYR A 942 -7.71 -9.65 -15.00
N PRO A 943 -6.99 -10.73 -15.38
CA PRO A 943 -7.37 -11.66 -16.48
C PRO A 943 -8.74 -12.34 -16.41
N ASP A 944 -9.35 -12.37 -15.23
CA ASP A 944 -10.68 -12.94 -15.02
C ASP A 944 -11.78 -11.85 -15.02
N THR A 945 -11.39 -10.60 -15.27
CA THR A 945 -12.25 -9.41 -15.30
C THR A 945 -12.36 -8.93 -16.73
N GLY A 946 -13.48 -9.21 -17.38
CA GLY A 946 -13.81 -8.66 -18.70
C GLY A 946 -14.60 -7.36 -18.58
N PHE A 947 -14.44 -6.45 -19.53
CA PHE A 947 -15.39 -5.36 -19.77
C PHE A 947 -16.17 -5.70 -21.04
N HIS A 948 -17.49 -5.82 -20.94
CA HIS A 948 -18.37 -5.98 -22.09
C HIS A 948 -19.03 -4.63 -22.33
N VAL A 949 -18.38 -3.82 -23.15
CA VAL A 949 -18.98 -2.60 -23.70
C VAL A 949 -19.67 -3.04 -24.98
N ASP A 950 -21.00 -3.11 -24.99
CA ASP A 950 -21.74 -3.19 -26.25
C ASP A 950 -21.49 -1.86 -27.00
N PRO A 951 -20.74 -1.84 -28.11
CA PRO A 951 -20.33 -0.61 -28.79
C PRO A 951 -21.49 0.08 -29.52
N GLY A 952 -22.70 -0.47 -29.45
CA GLY A 952 -23.89 0.15 -30.01
C GLY A 952 -24.11 1.58 -29.48
N LYS A 953 -23.69 2.56 -30.30
CA LYS A 953 -23.98 4.01 -30.26
C LYS A 953 -22.90 4.92 -29.63
N GLY A 954 -21.83 5.20 -30.39
CA GLY A 954 -21.18 6.51 -30.59
C GLY A 954 -20.76 7.43 -29.42
N ALA A 955 -21.02 7.07 -28.16
CA ALA A 955 -20.89 7.98 -27.02
C ALA A 955 -20.04 7.42 -25.87
N VAL A 956 -19.49 6.21 -26.03
CA VAL A 956 -18.53 5.58 -25.12
C VAL A 956 -17.15 5.56 -25.77
N GLY A 957 -16.12 6.02 -25.07
CA GLY A 957 -14.71 5.92 -25.46
C GLY A 957 -13.92 5.00 -24.55
N VAL A 958 -13.02 4.20 -25.12
CA VAL A 958 -12.04 3.38 -24.41
C VAL A 958 -10.65 3.83 -24.87
N VAL A 959 -9.84 4.36 -23.97
CA VAL A 959 -8.56 5.01 -24.31
C VAL A 959 -7.46 4.62 -23.31
N GLY A 960 -6.31 4.18 -23.80
CA GLY A 960 -5.11 3.94 -22.99
C GLY A 960 -5.28 2.85 -21.92
N CYS A 961 -6.26 1.97 -22.07
CA CYS A 961 -6.54 0.89 -21.14
C CYS A 961 -5.56 -0.28 -21.30
N ARG A 962 -5.37 -1.07 -20.24
CA ARG A 962 -4.46 -2.24 -20.23
C ARG A 962 -5.12 -3.42 -19.55
N GLN A 963 -4.70 -4.63 -19.84
CA GLN A 963 -5.13 -5.85 -19.16
C GLN A 963 -3.95 -6.38 -18.35
N ASN A 964 -4.06 -6.49 -17.03
CA ASN A 964 -3.08 -7.20 -16.21
C ASN A 964 -3.09 -8.69 -16.56
N ALA A 965 -1.96 -9.37 -16.44
CA ALA A 965 -1.81 -10.80 -16.70
C ALA A 965 -1.23 -11.55 -15.47
N LYS A 966 -1.66 -12.79 -15.27
CA LYS A 966 -1.18 -13.69 -14.20
C LYS A 966 0.24 -14.21 -14.48
N THR A 967 0.71 -14.11 -15.73
CA THR A 967 2.02 -14.53 -16.21
C THR A 967 2.67 -13.42 -17.04
N ALA A 968 3.96 -13.53 -17.34
CA ALA A 968 4.65 -12.56 -18.19
C ALA A 968 4.16 -12.60 -19.66
N PRO A 969 4.05 -11.45 -20.37
CA PRO A 969 4.19 -10.08 -19.85
C PRO A 969 3.00 -9.75 -18.93
N ALA A 970 3.25 -9.24 -17.71
CA ALA A 970 2.18 -9.16 -16.70
C ALA A 970 1.20 -7.98 -16.88
N SER A 971 1.28 -7.24 -17.99
CA SER A 971 0.15 -6.49 -18.55
C SER A 971 0.29 -6.30 -20.07
N VAL A 972 -0.82 -6.18 -20.78
CA VAL A 972 -0.88 -5.91 -22.23
C VAL A 972 -1.83 -4.74 -22.54
N PRO A 973 -1.57 -3.93 -23.59
CA PRO A 973 -2.49 -2.90 -24.03
C PRO A 973 -3.86 -3.47 -24.43
N ILE A 974 -4.94 -2.78 -24.06
CA ILE A 974 -6.28 -2.98 -24.62
C ILE A 974 -6.45 -1.95 -25.77
N PRO A 975 -6.83 -2.36 -26.99
CA PRO A 975 -7.05 -1.44 -28.10
C PRO A 975 -8.04 -0.33 -27.75
N ASP A 976 -7.77 0.88 -28.23
CA ASP A 976 -8.71 1.98 -28.07
C ASP A 976 -9.96 1.71 -28.95
N ALA A 977 -11.13 2.10 -28.46
CA ALA A 977 -12.41 1.78 -29.11
C ALA A 977 -13.48 2.84 -28.84
N GLY A 978 -14.50 2.88 -29.70
CA GLY A 978 -15.60 3.83 -29.58
C GLY A 978 -15.19 5.27 -29.92
N ARG A 979 -15.66 6.25 -29.15
CA ARG A 979 -15.37 7.67 -29.36
C ARG A 979 -14.04 8.06 -28.72
N THR A 980 -12.99 8.15 -29.53
CA THR A 980 -11.60 8.39 -29.10
C THR A 980 -11.04 9.73 -29.57
N ASP A 981 -11.88 10.58 -30.16
CA ASP A 981 -11.43 11.87 -30.70
C ASP A 981 -10.90 12.80 -29.57
N PRO A 982 -9.81 13.56 -29.82
CA PRO A 982 -9.22 14.43 -28.82
C PRO A 982 -10.17 15.45 -28.16
N ALA A 983 -11.15 15.96 -28.91
CA ALA A 983 -12.11 16.93 -28.38
C ALA A 983 -13.04 16.27 -27.36
N PHE A 984 -13.50 15.05 -27.63
CA PHE A 984 -14.25 14.25 -26.67
C PHE A 984 -13.43 13.89 -25.43
N VAL A 985 -12.17 13.46 -25.59
CA VAL A 985 -11.30 13.16 -24.44
C VAL A 985 -11.09 14.40 -23.58
N ALA A 986 -10.83 15.57 -24.19
CA ALA A 986 -10.69 16.84 -23.48
C ALA A 986 -12.00 17.24 -22.76
N GLU A 987 -13.16 17.07 -23.40
CA GLU A 987 -14.47 17.33 -22.80
C GLU A 987 -14.71 16.45 -21.57
N MET A 988 -14.41 15.15 -21.67
CA MET A 988 -14.61 14.19 -20.59
C MET A 988 -13.67 14.43 -19.41
N LEU A 989 -12.49 15.01 -19.66
CA LEU A 989 -11.52 15.38 -18.63
C LEU A 989 -11.77 16.75 -18.00
N GLU A 990 -12.71 17.56 -18.50
CA GLU A 990 -13.05 18.87 -17.94
C GLU A 990 -13.35 18.80 -16.44
N THR A 991 -14.07 17.76 -16.00
CA THR A 991 -14.36 17.52 -14.57
C THR A 991 -13.08 17.42 -13.75
N LEU A 992 -12.05 16.72 -14.24
CA LEU A 992 -10.78 16.62 -13.53
C LEU A 992 -10.03 17.94 -13.52
N ARG A 993 -10.01 18.65 -14.64
CA ARG A 993 -9.28 19.92 -14.79
C ARG A 993 -9.85 21.04 -13.92
N THR A 994 -11.17 21.02 -13.68
CA THR A 994 -11.89 22.06 -12.93
C THR A 994 -12.17 21.69 -11.47
N ARG A 995 -12.25 20.39 -11.14
CA ARG A 995 -12.55 19.91 -9.77
C ARG A 995 -11.30 19.31 -9.15
N LEU A 996 -10.42 20.19 -8.74
CA LEU A 996 -9.31 19.85 -7.89
C LEU A 996 -9.76 19.94 -6.42
N PRO A 997 -9.05 19.29 -5.48
CA PRO A 997 -9.34 19.49 -4.06
C PRO A 997 -9.39 20.98 -3.72
N ALA A 998 -10.05 21.40 -2.68
CA ALA A 998 -9.90 22.79 -2.27
C ALA A 998 -10.26 22.85 -0.81
N LEU A 999 -9.49 23.64 -0.09
CA LEU A 999 -9.93 24.02 1.22
C LEU A 999 -11.12 24.97 1.09
N PRO A 1000 -12.03 24.96 2.07
CA PRO A 1000 -13.10 25.93 2.11
C PRO A 1000 -12.52 27.35 2.12
N ALA A 1001 -12.93 28.19 1.16
CA ALA A 1001 -12.57 29.60 1.14
C ALA A 1001 -13.26 30.39 2.25
N ALA A 1002 -12.75 31.59 2.53
CA ALA A 1002 -13.22 32.49 3.57
C ALA A 1002 -14.77 32.61 3.63
N GLN A 1003 -15.27 32.60 4.87
CA GLN A 1003 -16.68 32.37 5.22
C GLN A 1003 -17.63 33.43 4.64
N ARG A 1004 -18.69 33.01 3.94
CA ARG A 1004 -19.79 33.92 3.56
C ARG A 1004 -20.80 34.05 4.71
N PRO A 1005 -21.17 35.28 5.12
CA PRO A 1005 -22.28 35.49 6.05
C PRO A 1005 -23.56 34.83 5.51
N GLY A 1006 -24.29 34.11 6.38
CA GLY A 1006 -25.58 33.50 6.04
C GLY A 1006 -25.53 32.16 5.29
N ALA A 1007 -24.34 31.58 5.04
CA ALA A 1007 -24.20 30.24 4.46
C ALA A 1007 -23.75 29.21 5.51
N THR A 1008 -24.21 27.96 5.36
CA THR A 1008 -23.73 26.82 6.16
C THR A 1008 -22.30 26.47 5.79
N CYS A 1009 -21.38 26.51 6.76
CA CYS A 1009 -19.96 26.17 6.64
C CYS A 1009 -19.56 25.22 7.77
N VAL A 1010 -19.91 23.93 7.66
CA VAL A 1010 -19.70 22.93 8.72
C VAL A 1010 -18.48 22.07 8.43
N THR A 1011 -17.70 21.77 9.47
CA THR A 1011 -16.49 20.93 9.35
C THR A 1011 -16.53 19.72 10.27
N PHE A 1012 -16.16 18.56 9.75
CA PHE A 1012 -16.00 17.32 10.50
C PHE A 1012 -14.54 16.89 10.46
N HIS A 1013 -13.92 16.68 11.62
CA HIS A 1013 -12.53 16.24 11.71
C HIS A 1013 -12.47 14.93 12.49
N ARG A 1014 -12.08 13.84 11.82
CA ARG A 1014 -11.92 12.53 12.46
C ARG A 1014 -13.19 12.10 13.20
N VAL A 1015 -14.27 11.92 12.43
CA VAL A 1015 -15.61 11.58 12.94
C VAL A 1015 -16.10 10.27 12.33
N MET A 1016 -16.50 9.31 13.16
CA MET A 1016 -17.12 8.07 12.72
C MET A 1016 -18.62 8.14 12.97
N ALA A 1017 -19.43 8.02 11.91
CA ALA A 1017 -20.89 8.06 11.97
C ALA A 1017 -21.48 6.75 11.43
N ASN A 1018 -22.28 6.07 12.25
CA ASN A 1018 -22.91 4.79 11.94
C ASN A 1018 -24.43 4.88 12.14
N GLY A 1019 -25.20 4.37 11.18
CA GLY A 1019 -26.67 4.39 11.18
C GLY A 1019 -27.23 3.79 9.90
N LYS A 1020 -28.51 4.00 9.57
CA LYS A 1020 -28.97 3.78 8.18
C LYS A 1020 -28.26 4.75 7.26
N THR A 1021 -28.25 6.00 7.71
CA THR A 1021 -27.50 7.09 7.09
C THR A 1021 -26.47 7.59 8.10
N GLY A 1022 -25.17 7.54 7.76
CA GLY A 1022 -24.12 8.09 8.61
C GLY A 1022 -24.21 9.61 8.67
N PHE A 1023 -23.98 10.23 7.52
CA PHE A 1023 -24.08 11.67 7.31
C PHE A 1023 -25.20 11.97 6.33
N ARG A 1024 -26.18 12.79 6.74
CA ARG A 1024 -27.21 13.33 5.86
C ARG A 1024 -27.03 14.85 5.73
N ILE A 1025 -26.88 15.33 4.50
CA ILE A 1025 -26.72 16.75 4.16
C ILE A 1025 -27.88 17.14 3.25
N ALA A 1026 -28.74 18.07 3.70
CA ALA A 1026 -30.00 18.38 3.01
C ALA A 1026 -30.18 19.89 2.78
N SER A 1027 -30.80 20.25 1.64
CA SER A 1027 -31.05 21.65 1.28
C SER A 1027 -32.15 22.34 2.08
N ARG A 1028 -33.21 21.62 2.49
CA ARG A 1028 -34.22 22.00 3.49
C ARG A 1028 -35.17 20.85 3.78
#